data_AF-A0A8C7NA12-F1
#
_entry.id   AF-A0A8C7NA12-F1
#
_cell.length_a   1.000
_cell.length_b   1.000
_cell.length_c   1.000
_cell.angle_alpha   90.00
_cell.angle_beta   90.00
_cell.angle_gamma   90.00
#
_symmetry.space_group_name_H-M   'P 1'
#
loop_
_entity.id
_entity.type
_entity.pdbx_description
1 polymer ?
#
loop_
_entity_poly.entity_id
_entity_poly.type
_entity_poly.pdbx_seq_one_letter_code
_entity_poly.pdbx_strand_id
1 'polypeptide(L)'
;MEQFRGVGDKATLVKITVLRGNNLRGNKAESILNYVRAEFNGIVLGDSHKLDAAVDQGVDYNFTCSFECSDAAHTLDDMAHKPVILTVIEVLPKEKKQKEEKTAVIGQAIVDLLPLLHGQVSFFSTVLLHPTPGSPAEAASQDGSCKVGPSLDVTVCVPEPLLSGVQLSDSNLLKVTVETAYSVPEVWNPVSGSGPLSSYVAALQVPLTAEKEQVLMFSNGLLKVGGESEPMGRPRKWPLGPLLAPGAQFIPGASMEGEPIEMEDGDLTSIEDRDFRKEAETNKKRVSWDTERRCFLDADGAACLTRRIAESRLWPVEVMRSPQVGATKGGKAGKDKGMYADSRTYIIIEIALEKSLVPKRSPEELAKRVMELIPPRAPLPRRPAGAERAVQEYQAQIASVAGQVLEQYQQLFGPAFLPGEKPLDPTSQEQRKTKLLGELNYSGKYFAFKEQIKYSVVRIVREKMLRTEAFSDPEQLQAFLSQLYVFLVDEMHVALNKTLSVDAQETQPRPLVDCAQLIHFAKEAQLNGDYQLAAEYYQEQLTRDRSDPAHWFDYGVLYMLTADYQKAEECFHYAVSMEQTHLPSLLMCGILAEMGGRLEEAETFFEGATCVDPANVVAWTLFALAQELLCPGGGLSSSYHLALARLQLLRAEYGSAESSLKEALNDSFQDPDVWALFGHIHHLTGEFGKAQECYERTLDFVTDATDTHPIYLRLGSIYLQEGEFQRAKTTYLRACKSSPSCLTWLGLGIACYRLGELTEAEDALTEANILNNGNAEVWGYLSLVCLQVSSPLNLQKEAVLREIKALQDHVGFGNPCF
;
A
#
# COMPACT_ATOMS: atom_id res chain seq x y z
N MET A 1 -48.45 21.71 -23.14
CA MET A 1 -47.39 20.77 -22.72
C MET A 1 -46.39 20.63 -23.87
N GLU A 2 -45.72 21.72 -24.19
CA GLU A 2 -44.53 21.75 -25.04
C GLU A 2 -43.37 22.03 -24.09
N GLN A 3 -42.60 21.01 -23.73
CA GLN A 3 -41.24 21.10 -23.17
C GLN A 3 -40.79 19.68 -22.86
N PHE A 4 -40.07 19.09 -23.81
CA PHE A 4 -38.97 18.11 -23.68
C PHE A 4 -38.69 17.62 -25.11
N ARG A 5 -38.20 18.53 -25.97
CA ARG A 5 -37.42 18.12 -27.15
C ARG A 5 -36.05 17.73 -26.61
N GLY A 6 -35.61 16.50 -26.94
CA GLY A 6 -34.33 15.95 -26.56
C GLY A 6 -33.17 16.87 -26.92
N VAL A 7 -32.14 16.83 -26.08
CA VAL A 7 -30.80 17.31 -26.39
C VAL A 7 -30.38 16.56 -27.65
N GLY A 8 -30.34 17.24 -28.79
CA GLY A 8 -29.84 16.64 -30.02
C GLY A 8 -28.36 16.34 -29.86
N ASP A 9 -27.94 15.14 -30.27
CA ASP A 9 -26.53 14.75 -30.36
C ASP A 9 -25.75 15.89 -31.04
N LYS A 10 -24.80 16.47 -30.31
CA LYS A 10 -23.96 17.53 -30.84
C LYS A 10 -22.98 16.87 -31.82
N ALA A 11 -23.23 17.04 -33.11
CA ALA A 11 -22.34 16.53 -34.15
C ALA A 11 -21.19 17.54 -34.35
N THR A 12 -19.96 17.11 -34.03
CA THR A 12 -18.75 17.89 -34.23
C THR A 12 -18.14 17.59 -35.59
N LEU A 13 -17.81 18.62 -36.36
CA LEU A 13 -17.25 18.47 -37.69
C LEU A 13 -15.73 18.30 -37.63
N VAL A 14 -15.24 17.11 -38.00
CA VAL A 14 -13.80 16.82 -38.14
C VAL A 14 -13.36 17.24 -39.53
N LYS A 15 -12.43 18.19 -39.63
CA LYS A 15 -11.89 18.69 -40.90
C LYS A 15 -10.49 18.12 -41.12
N ILE A 16 -10.28 17.56 -42.30
CA ILE A 16 -8.99 17.03 -42.75
C ILE A 16 -8.54 17.86 -43.94
N THR A 17 -7.36 18.43 -43.84
CA THR A 17 -6.75 19.26 -44.88
C THR A 17 -5.47 18.61 -45.37
N VAL A 18 -5.46 18.16 -46.61
CA VAL A 18 -4.24 17.72 -47.30
C VAL A 18 -3.58 18.96 -47.90
N LEU A 19 -2.48 19.39 -47.30
CA LEU A 19 -1.78 20.62 -47.67
C LEU A 19 -0.92 20.38 -48.90
N ARG A 20 0.02 19.44 -48.80
CA ARG A 20 1.07 19.24 -49.81
C ARG A 20 1.44 17.78 -49.97
N GLY A 21 1.70 17.35 -51.21
CA GLY A 21 2.36 16.09 -51.52
C GLY A 21 3.83 16.30 -51.89
N ASN A 22 4.72 15.55 -51.24
CA ASN A 22 6.17 15.67 -51.39
C ASN A 22 6.73 14.45 -52.11
N ASN A 23 7.70 14.67 -53.03
CA ASN A 23 8.43 13.63 -53.78
C ASN A 23 7.52 12.63 -54.54
N LEU A 24 6.38 13.08 -55.06
CA LEU A 24 5.44 12.23 -55.80
C LEU A 24 5.99 11.89 -57.19
N ARG A 25 5.94 10.61 -57.58
CA ARG A 25 6.39 10.13 -58.90
C ARG A 25 5.27 9.39 -59.63
N GLY A 26 5.06 9.75 -60.89
CA GLY A 26 4.05 9.17 -61.78
C GLY A 26 4.68 8.29 -62.85
N ASN A 27 3.86 7.84 -63.80
CA ASN A 27 4.33 6.96 -64.88
C ASN A 27 5.17 7.68 -65.93
N LYS A 28 5.09 9.01 -65.99
CA LYS A 28 5.91 9.86 -66.87
C LYS A 28 7.00 10.59 -66.09
N ALA A 29 8.17 10.75 -66.72
CA ALA A 29 9.36 11.32 -66.08
C ALA A 29 9.35 12.85 -65.91
N GLU A 30 8.48 13.60 -66.60
CA GLU A 30 8.56 15.07 -66.69
C GLU A 30 7.46 15.81 -65.90
N SER A 31 6.21 15.34 -65.91
CA SER A 31 5.12 15.92 -65.10
C SER A 31 4.07 14.88 -64.72
N ILE A 32 3.38 15.12 -63.60
CA ILE A 32 2.36 14.24 -63.05
C ILE A 32 1.05 15.00 -62.83
N LEU A 33 -0.01 14.57 -63.52
CA LEU A 33 -1.38 15.04 -63.27
C LEU A 33 -2.03 14.12 -62.24
N ASN A 34 -2.27 14.60 -61.04
CA ASN A 34 -2.78 13.79 -59.95
C ASN A 34 -3.82 14.52 -59.07
N TYR A 35 -4.50 13.75 -58.24
CA TYR A 35 -5.40 14.25 -57.20
C TYR A 35 -5.40 13.30 -55.99
N VAL A 36 -5.86 13.78 -54.84
CA VAL A 36 -5.98 13.00 -53.60
C VAL A 36 -7.45 12.70 -53.34
N ARG A 37 -7.74 11.44 -53.03
CA ARG A 37 -9.04 10.98 -52.51
C ARG A 37 -8.90 10.72 -51.01
N ALA A 38 -9.80 11.29 -50.22
CA ALA A 38 -9.87 11.01 -48.79
C ALA A 38 -11.06 10.09 -48.46
N GLU A 39 -10.80 9.06 -47.67
CA GLU A 39 -11.80 8.07 -47.24
C GLU A 39 -11.73 7.86 -45.73
N PHE A 40 -12.87 7.74 -45.07
CA PHE A 40 -12.98 7.38 -43.67
C PHE A 40 -14.12 6.39 -43.48
N ASN A 41 -13.89 5.32 -42.72
CA ASN A 41 -14.90 4.29 -42.44
C ASN A 41 -15.56 3.69 -43.71
N GLY A 42 -14.79 3.53 -44.79
CA GLY A 42 -15.27 3.03 -46.09
C GLY A 42 -16.10 4.03 -46.90
N ILE A 43 -16.24 5.27 -46.43
CA ILE A 43 -16.98 6.35 -47.10
C ILE A 43 -15.97 7.32 -47.73
N VAL A 44 -16.15 7.62 -49.01
CA VAL A 44 -15.37 8.65 -49.71
C VAL A 44 -15.83 10.03 -49.22
N LEU A 45 -14.93 10.77 -48.60
CA LEU A 45 -15.18 12.13 -48.10
C LEU A 45 -15.09 13.17 -49.21
N GLY A 46 -14.25 12.92 -50.22
CA GLY A 46 -14.12 13.76 -51.40
C GLY A 46 -12.80 13.57 -52.16
N ASP A 47 -12.73 14.22 -53.32
CA ASP A 47 -11.55 14.25 -54.20
C ASP A 47 -11.03 15.70 -54.32
N SER A 48 -9.71 15.88 -54.31
CA SER A 48 -9.09 17.17 -54.60
C SER A 48 -9.25 17.55 -56.07
N HIS A 49 -8.97 18.82 -56.40
CA HIS A 49 -8.76 19.21 -57.79
C HIS A 49 -7.58 18.44 -58.39
N LYS A 50 -7.65 18.18 -59.70
CA LYS A 50 -6.57 17.59 -60.49
C LYS A 50 -5.51 18.65 -60.72
N LEU A 51 -4.29 18.41 -60.25
CA LEU A 51 -3.17 19.34 -60.33
C LEU A 51 -2.03 18.71 -61.14
N ASP A 52 -1.43 19.50 -62.02
CA ASP A 52 -0.23 19.14 -62.77
C ASP A 52 0.98 19.69 -62.04
N ALA A 53 1.99 18.85 -61.80
CA ALA A 53 3.21 19.24 -61.12
C ALA A 53 4.43 18.57 -61.76
N ALA A 54 5.55 19.30 -61.80
CA ALA A 54 6.84 18.74 -62.16
C ALA A 54 7.32 17.78 -61.06
N VAL A 55 8.00 16.70 -61.43
CA VAL A 55 8.42 15.62 -60.49
C VAL A 55 9.33 16.13 -59.35
N ASP A 56 10.06 17.23 -59.58
CA ASP A 56 10.97 17.84 -58.61
C ASP A 56 10.32 18.91 -57.70
N GLN A 57 9.02 19.23 -57.90
CA GLN A 57 8.28 20.20 -57.10
C GLN A 57 7.13 19.52 -56.34
N GLY A 58 7.01 19.81 -55.04
CA GLY A 58 5.87 19.32 -54.24
C GLY A 58 4.53 19.89 -54.74
N VAL A 59 3.46 19.12 -54.60
CA VAL A 59 2.10 19.43 -55.10
C VAL A 59 1.26 20.03 -53.97
N ASP A 60 0.92 21.31 -54.06
CA ASP A 60 0.11 21.98 -53.05
C ASP A 60 -1.39 21.75 -53.31
N TYR A 61 -1.96 20.71 -52.70
CA TYR A 61 -3.38 20.36 -52.87
C TYR A 61 -4.32 21.35 -52.19
N ASN A 62 -3.99 21.78 -50.97
CA ASN A 62 -4.87 22.57 -50.09
C ASN A 62 -6.32 22.05 -50.06
N PHE A 63 -6.47 20.73 -50.10
CA PHE A 63 -7.76 20.06 -50.21
C PHE A 63 -8.32 19.80 -48.82
N THR A 64 -9.51 20.35 -48.53
CA THR A 64 -10.20 20.12 -47.26
C THR A 64 -11.43 19.25 -47.47
N CYS A 65 -11.55 18.19 -46.69
CA CYS A 65 -12.77 17.40 -46.55
C CYS A 65 -13.16 17.29 -45.08
N SER A 66 -14.37 16.81 -44.81
CA SER A 66 -14.85 16.68 -43.44
C SER A 66 -15.89 15.58 -43.29
N PHE A 67 -16.00 15.06 -42.08
CA PHE A 67 -17.10 14.17 -41.67
C PHE A 67 -17.62 14.59 -40.29
N GLU A 68 -18.84 14.20 -39.98
CA GLU A 68 -19.48 14.46 -38.69
C GLU A 68 -19.15 13.35 -37.69
N CYS A 69 -18.70 13.73 -36.49
CA CYS A 69 -18.52 12.84 -35.35
C CYS A 69 -19.52 13.24 -34.27
N SER A 70 -20.39 12.31 -33.85
CA SER A 70 -21.21 12.52 -32.66
C SER A 70 -20.45 12.11 -31.39
N ASP A 71 -20.95 12.56 -30.25
CA ASP A 71 -20.41 12.24 -28.92
C ASP A 71 -20.75 10.81 -28.45
N ALA A 72 -21.36 9.99 -29.32
CA ALA A 72 -21.74 8.63 -28.97
C ALA A 72 -20.50 7.72 -28.86
N ALA A 73 -20.48 6.80 -27.90
CA ALA A 73 -19.31 5.95 -27.66
C ALA A 73 -18.86 5.14 -28.89
N HIS A 74 -19.78 4.77 -29.80
CA HIS A 74 -19.47 4.00 -31.00
C HIS A 74 -18.79 4.83 -32.11
N THR A 75 -19.11 6.11 -32.24
CA THR A 75 -18.43 7.01 -33.19
C THR A 75 -17.03 7.34 -32.68
N LEU A 76 -16.88 7.53 -31.36
CA LEU A 76 -15.58 7.71 -30.72
C LEU A 76 -14.71 6.43 -30.81
N ASP A 77 -15.31 5.25 -30.66
CA ASP A 77 -14.62 3.97 -30.92
C ASP A 77 -14.18 3.85 -32.38
N ASP A 78 -15.03 4.23 -33.34
CA ASP A 78 -14.66 4.28 -34.76
C ASP A 78 -13.43 5.18 -34.99
N MET A 79 -13.38 6.34 -34.34
CA MET A 79 -12.21 7.23 -34.40
C MET A 79 -10.96 6.63 -33.76
N ALA A 80 -11.10 5.79 -32.74
CA ALA A 80 -9.96 5.18 -32.05
C ALA A 80 -9.19 4.18 -32.93
N HIS A 81 -9.87 3.46 -33.82
CA HIS A 81 -9.25 2.36 -34.59
C HIS A 81 -9.31 2.46 -36.11
N LYS A 82 -10.15 3.33 -36.67
CA LYS A 82 -10.25 3.52 -38.13
C LYS A 82 -9.46 4.78 -38.49
N PRO A 83 -8.35 4.66 -39.23
CA PRO A 83 -7.66 5.84 -39.70
C PRO A 83 -8.35 6.42 -40.94
N VAL A 84 -7.99 7.65 -41.29
CA VAL A 84 -8.34 8.25 -42.59
C VAL A 84 -7.35 7.73 -43.63
N ILE A 85 -7.87 7.24 -44.75
CA ILE A 85 -7.09 6.72 -45.87
C ILE A 85 -7.03 7.82 -46.95
N LEU A 86 -5.82 8.25 -47.28
CA LEU A 86 -5.56 9.18 -48.37
C LEU A 86 -4.96 8.41 -49.54
N THR A 87 -5.65 8.41 -50.67
CA THR A 87 -5.22 7.72 -51.89
C THR A 87 -4.81 8.74 -52.93
N VAL A 88 -3.56 8.69 -53.40
CA VAL A 88 -3.07 9.57 -54.46
C VAL A 88 -3.24 8.87 -55.81
N ILE A 89 -3.93 9.52 -56.74
CA ILE A 89 -4.34 8.94 -58.01
C ILE A 89 -3.80 9.78 -59.17
N GLU A 90 -3.07 9.14 -60.09
CA GLU A 90 -2.59 9.72 -61.34
C GLU A 90 -3.68 9.61 -62.42
N VAL A 91 -3.86 10.68 -63.20
CA VAL A 91 -4.72 10.71 -64.38
C VAL A 91 -3.86 10.51 -65.63
N LEU A 92 -4.07 9.40 -66.34
CA LEU A 92 -3.30 9.06 -67.52
C LEU A 92 -3.83 9.80 -68.77
N PRO A 93 -2.96 10.08 -69.76
CA PRO A 93 -3.36 10.78 -70.98
C PRO A 93 -4.41 9.98 -71.78
N LYS A 94 -5.43 10.67 -72.31
CA LYS A 94 -6.44 10.05 -73.19
C LYS A 94 -5.82 9.59 -74.51
N GLU A 95 -5.90 8.31 -74.81
CA GLU A 95 -5.66 7.81 -76.17
C GLU A 95 -6.85 8.14 -77.08
N LYS A 96 -6.60 8.39 -78.38
CA LYS A 96 -7.55 8.94 -79.38
C LYS A 96 -8.86 8.16 -79.60
N LYS A 97 -9.18 7.11 -78.82
CA LYS A 97 -10.40 6.28 -78.94
C LYS A 97 -11.15 6.01 -77.63
N GLN A 98 -10.72 6.51 -76.47
CA GLN A 98 -11.38 6.22 -75.18
C GLN A 98 -12.34 7.35 -74.73
N LYS A 99 -13.49 6.95 -74.18
CA LYS A 99 -14.54 7.84 -73.69
C LYS A 99 -14.36 8.22 -72.22
N GLU A 100 -13.61 7.41 -71.45
CA GLU A 100 -13.34 7.59 -70.03
C GLU A 100 -11.85 7.87 -69.76
N GLU A 101 -11.57 8.63 -68.69
CA GLU A 101 -10.22 8.91 -68.22
C GLU A 101 -9.66 7.69 -67.49
N LYS A 102 -8.54 7.16 -67.99
CA LYS A 102 -7.85 6.07 -67.32
C LYS A 102 -7.05 6.64 -66.14
N THR A 103 -7.26 6.10 -64.95
CA THR A 103 -6.52 6.48 -63.74
C THR A 103 -5.63 5.34 -63.25
N ALA A 104 -4.59 5.69 -62.50
CA ALA A 104 -3.70 4.74 -61.84
C ALA A 104 -3.46 5.20 -60.39
N VAL A 105 -3.55 4.27 -59.43
CA VAL A 105 -3.26 4.59 -58.02
C VAL A 105 -1.76 4.59 -57.82
N ILE A 106 -1.22 5.68 -57.26
CA ILE A 106 0.21 5.82 -56.96
C ILE A 106 0.54 5.17 -55.61
N GLY A 107 -0.29 5.45 -54.60
CA GLY A 107 -0.06 4.99 -53.25
C GLY A 107 -1.17 5.39 -52.29
N GLN A 108 -1.08 4.87 -51.07
CA GLN A 108 -1.97 5.21 -49.96
C GLN A 108 -1.17 5.67 -48.74
N ALA A 109 -1.69 6.69 -48.07
CA ALA A 109 -1.20 7.18 -46.78
C ALA A 109 -2.31 7.09 -45.74
N ILE A 110 -1.91 6.95 -44.47
CA ILE A 110 -2.82 6.74 -43.34
C ILE A 110 -2.66 7.89 -42.36
N VAL A 111 -3.78 8.47 -41.93
CA VAL A 111 -3.81 9.51 -40.90
C VAL A 111 -4.52 8.96 -39.67
N ASP A 112 -3.80 8.87 -38.56
CA ASP A 112 -4.29 8.42 -37.27
C ASP A 112 -5.05 9.56 -36.57
N LEU A 113 -6.29 9.30 -36.14
CA LEU A 113 -7.16 10.28 -35.49
C LEU A 113 -7.06 10.27 -33.96
N LEU A 114 -6.26 9.37 -33.39
CA LEU A 114 -6.06 9.24 -31.95
C LEU A 114 -5.75 10.57 -31.22
N PRO A 115 -4.95 11.52 -31.77
CA PRO A 115 -4.67 12.78 -31.07
C PRO A 115 -5.91 13.60 -30.72
N LEU A 116 -7.01 13.48 -31.49
CA LEU A 116 -8.27 14.19 -31.18
C LEU A 116 -8.97 13.59 -29.95
N LEU A 117 -8.87 12.27 -29.76
CA LEU A 117 -9.40 11.58 -28.57
C LEU A 117 -8.55 11.88 -27.32
N HIS A 118 -7.30 12.28 -27.48
CA HIS A 118 -6.46 12.82 -26.40
C HIS A 118 -6.76 14.28 -26.05
N GLY A 119 -7.81 14.86 -26.64
CA GLY A 119 -8.25 16.22 -26.35
C GLY A 119 -7.58 17.31 -27.19
N GLN A 120 -6.76 16.95 -28.19
CA GLN A 120 -6.21 17.94 -29.11
C GLN A 120 -7.31 18.45 -30.06
N VAL A 121 -7.34 19.77 -30.28
CA VAL A 121 -8.29 20.39 -31.24
C VAL A 121 -7.76 20.44 -32.67
N SER A 122 -6.43 20.35 -32.84
CA SER A 122 -5.80 20.30 -34.16
C SER A 122 -4.39 19.73 -34.06
N PHE A 123 -3.99 18.98 -35.08
CA PHE A 123 -2.61 18.50 -35.20
C PHE A 123 -2.15 18.50 -36.67
N PHE A 124 -0.83 18.58 -36.85
CA PHE A 124 -0.15 18.49 -38.15
C PHE A 124 0.65 17.19 -38.18
N SER A 125 0.61 16.48 -39.31
CA SER A 125 1.35 15.24 -39.51
C SER A 125 1.84 15.12 -40.96
N THR A 126 3.10 14.72 -41.12
CA THR A 126 3.65 14.31 -42.42
C THR A 126 3.58 12.78 -42.51
N VAL A 127 2.65 12.27 -43.31
CA VAL A 127 2.36 10.84 -43.44
C VAL A 127 3.05 10.24 -44.66
N LEU A 128 3.62 9.04 -44.51
CA LEU A 128 4.31 8.35 -45.59
C LEU A 128 3.30 7.83 -46.63
N LEU A 129 3.60 8.02 -47.91
CA LEU A 129 2.82 7.48 -49.01
C LEU A 129 3.38 6.11 -49.40
N HIS A 130 2.64 5.05 -49.08
CA HIS A 130 3.04 3.69 -49.44
C HIS A 130 2.65 3.37 -50.88
N PRO A 131 3.58 2.93 -51.74
CA PRO A 131 3.28 2.64 -53.14
C PRO A 131 2.35 1.43 -53.27
N THR A 132 1.48 1.46 -54.27
CA THR A 132 0.67 0.29 -54.66
C THR A 132 1.50 -0.66 -55.54
N PRO A 133 1.25 -1.98 -55.50
CA PRO A 133 1.94 -2.94 -56.35
C PRO A 133 1.74 -2.64 -57.85
N GLY A 134 2.82 -2.56 -58.60
CA GLY A 134 2.84 -2.20 -60.02
C GLY A 134 2.83 -0.70 -60.31
N SER A 135 2.93 0.17 -59.29
CA SER A 135 3.06 1.61 -59.47
C SER A 135 4.50 2.04 -59.76
N PRO A 136 4.71 3.15 -60.51
CA PRO A 136 6.05 3.70 -60.74
C PRO A 136 6.76 4.15 -59.45
N ALA A 137 6.01 4.41 -58.38
CA ALA A 137 6.54 4.72 -57.06
C ALA A 137 7.18 3.49 -56.36
N GLU A 138 6.77 2.26 -56.71
CA GLU A 138 7.39 1.02 -56.22
C GLU A 138 8.78 0.79 -56.84
N ALA A 139 8.98 1.16 -58.10
CA ALA A 139 10.29 1.07 -58.76
C ALA A 139 11.31 2.06 -58.17
N ALA A 140 10.85 3.25 -57.77
CA ALA A 140 11.70 4.31 -57.20
C ALA A 140 12.14 4.03 -55.76
N SER A 141 11.38 3.26 -54.97
CA SER A 141 11.75 2.89 -53.60
C SER A 141 12.87 1.85 -53.53
N GLN A 142 13.08 1.08 -54.61
CA GLN A 142 14.15 0.08 -54.73
C GLN A 142 15.50 0.68 -55.17
N ASP A 143 15.49 1.82 -55.87
CA ASP A 143 16.68 2.44 -56.48
C ASP A 143 17.55 3.29 -55.53
N GLY A 144 17.19 3.43 -54.24
CA GLY A 144 18.05 4.04 -53.20
C GLY A 144 18.47 5.51 -53.41
N SER A 145 17.96 6.19 -54.45
CA SER A 145 18.44 7.50 -54.90
C SER A 145 17.88 8.70 -54.13
N CYS A 146 16.84 8.52 -53.30
CA CYS A 146 16.22 9.59 -52.51
C CYS A 146 16.25 9.25 -51.01
N LYS A 147 16.82 10.14 -50.17
CA LYS A 147 16.88 9.95 -48.70
C LYS A 147 15.53 10.11 -47.98
N VAL A 148 14.51 10.66 -48.66
CA VAL A 148 13.16 10.91 -48.10
C VAL A 148 12.13 10.33 -49.08
N GLY A 149 11.34 9.35 -48.62
CA GLY A 149 10.27 8.74 -49.40
C GLY A 149 9.12 9.72 -49.73
N PRO A 150 8.19 9.34 -50.63
CA PRO A 150 7.02 10.16 -50.93
C PRO A 150 6.13 10.31 -49.68
N SER A 151 5.61 11.51 -49.44
CA SER A 151 4.80 11.81 -48.25
C SER A 151 3.71 12.85 -48.52
N LEU A 152 2.73 12.93 -47.62
CA LEU A 152 1.69 13.95 -47.61
C LEU A 152 1.74 14.74 -46.30
N ASP A 153 1.69 16.07 -46.39
CA ASP A 153 1.52 16.96 -45.25
C ASP A 153 0.02 17.19 -45.02
N VAL A 154 -0.46 16.80 -43.83
CA VAL A 154 -1.88 16.79 -43.49
C VAL A 154 -2.10 17.51 -42.15
N THR A 155 -3.13 18.34 -42.11
CA THR A 155 -3.63 18.94 -40.88
C THR A 155 -5.04 18.44 -40.61
N VAL A 156 -5.30 18.01 -39.38
CA VAL A 156 -6.65 17.65 -38.93
C VAL A 156 -7.06 18.63 -37.84
N CYS A 157 -8.29 19.14 -37.89
CA CYS A 157 -8.82 20.04 -36.86
C CYS A 157 -10.32 19.86 -36.60
N VAL A 158 -10.70 20.19 -35.38
CA VAL A 158 -12.07 20.26 -34.88
C VAL A 158 -12.31 21.65 -34.26
N PRO A 159 -13.56 22.17 -34.28
CA PRO A 159 -13.84 23.51 -33.74
C PRO A 159 -13.69 23.60 -32.21
N GLU A 160 -13.91 22.49 -31.52
CA GLU A 160 -13.79 22.33 -30.07
C GLU A 160 -13.33 20.88 -29.76
N PRO A 161 -12.78 20.61 -28.56
CA PRO A 161 -12.37 19.25 -28.19
C PRO A 161 -13.53 18.25 -28.30
N LEU A 162 -13.27 17.07 -28.86
CA LEU A 162 -14.30 16.02 -29.01
C LEU A 162 -14.84 15.51 -27.67
N LEU A 163 -14.02 15.57 -26.63
CA LEU A 163 -14.37 15.18 -25.27
C LEU A 163 -14.25 16.40 -24.36
N SER A 164 -15.25 16.63 -23.52
CA SER A 164 -15.11 17.60 -22.42
C SER A 164 -14.02 17.16 -21.45
N GLY A 165 -13.46 18.08 -20.65
CA GLY A 165 -12.41 17.74 -19.69
C GLY A 165 -12.79 16.62 -18.70
N VAL A 166 -14.08 16.55 -18.33
CA VAL A 166 -14.62 15.49 -17.45
C VAL A 166 -14.76 14.16 -18.20
N GLN A 167 -15.31 14.17 -19.42
CA GLN A 167 -15.37 12.95 -20.22
C GLN A 167 -13.97 12.43 -20.54
N LEU A 168 -13.02 13.32 -20.83
CA LEU A 168 -11.64 12.95 -21.07
C LEU A 168 -10.98 12.39 -19.81
N SER A 169 -11.29 12.88 -18.59
CA SER A 169 -10.74 12.32 -17.35
C SER A 169 -11.31 10.94 -17.03
N ASP A 170 -12.60 10.74 -17.25
CA ASP A 170 -13.34 9.57 -16.77
C ASP A 170 -13.38 8.43 -17.80
N SER A 171 -13.18 8.74 -19.09
CA SER A 171 -13.02 7.73 -20.14
C SER A 171 -11.64 7.09 -20.14
N ASN A 172 -11.52 5.97 -20.85
CA ASN A 172 -10.25 5.25 -21.02
C ASN A 172 -10.10 4.77 -22.46
N LEU A 173 -8.87 4.51 -22.88
CA LEU A 173 -8.56 3.91 -24.16
C LEU A 173 -7.90 2.55 -23.92
N LEU A 174 -8.56 1.50 -24.40
CA LEU A 174 -8.05 0.14 -24.34
C LEU A 174 -7.37 -0.19 -25.67
N LYS A 175 -6.18 -0.78 -25.64
CA LYS A 175 -5.51 -1.36 -26.80
C LYS A 175 -5.44 -2.86 -26.61
N VAL A 176 -5.84 -3.59 -27.63
CA VAL A 176 -5.76 -5.05 -27.64
C VAL A 176 -4.97 -5.48 -28.88
N THR A 177 -3.81 -6.08 -28.68
CA THR A 177 -2.98 -6.65 -29.74
C THR A 177 -3.09 -8.15 -29.70
N VAL A 178 -3.58 -8.75 -30.78
CA VAL A 178 -3.52 -10.20 -30.96
C VAL A 178 -2.30 -10.50 -31.82
N GLU A 179 -1.31 -11.17 -31.23
CA GLU A 179 -0.05 -11.46 -31.90
C GLU A 179 -0.13 -12.79 -32.64
N THR A 180 0.19 -13.89 -31.95
CA THR A 180 0.40 -15.19 -32.56
C THR A 180 -0.12 -16.31 -31.66
N ALA A 181 -0.82 -17.27 -32.25
CA ALA A 181 -1.19 -18.53 -31.63
C ALA A 181 -0.19 -19.62 -32.02
N TYR A 182 0.46 -20.23 -31.03
CA TYR A 182 1.50 -21.24 -31.19
C TYR A 182 0.98 -22.66 -30.91
N SER A 183 1.65 -23.67 -31.47
CA SER A 183 1.24 -25.08 -31.36
C SER A 183 -0.22 -25.30 -31.78
N VAL A 184 -0.62 -24.73 -32.93
CA VAL A 184 -2.01 -24.84 -33.40
C VAL A 184 -2.35 -26.28 -33.83
N PRO A 185 -3.62 -26.72 -33.68
CA PRO A 185 -4.01 -28.10 -33.97
C PRO A 185 -3.75 -28.51 -35.43
N GLU A 186 -3.37 -29.76 -35.69
CA GLU A 186 -3.10 -30.23 -37.06
C GLU A 186 -4.31 -30.09 -38.00
N VAL A 187 -5.52 -30.18 -37.45
CA VAL A 187 -6.79 -30.00 -38.19
C VAL A 187 -6.86 -28.62 -38.83
N TRP A 188 -6.13 -27.62 -38.31
CA TRP A 188 -6.09 -26.27 -38.87
C TRP A 188 -5.31 -26.20 -40.17
N ASN A 189 -4.54 -27.23 -40.53
CA ASN A 189 -3.82 -27.27 -41.79
C ASN A 189 -4.78 -27.20 -42.99
N PRO A 190 -4.40 -26.51 -44.08
CA PRO A 190 -5.11 -26.61 -45.34
C PRO A 190 -5.07 -28.07 -45.84
N VAL A 191 -6.22 -28.60 -46.24
CA VAL A 191 -6.29 -29.93 -46.86
C VAL A 191 -5.59 -29.85 -48.21
N SER A 192 -4.56 -30.67 -48.42
CA SER A 192 -3.79 -30.73 -49.65
C SER A 192 -4.70 -30.94 -50.87
N GLY A 193 -4.79 -29.95 -51.75
CA GLY A 193 -5.45 -30.04 -53.05
C GLY A 193 -6.69 -29.15 -53.30
N SER A 194 -7.17 -28.35 -52.34
CA SER A 194 -8.26 -27.39 -52.57
C SER A 194 -7.88 -25.97 -52.13
N GLY A 195 -7.99 -24.97 -53.02
CA GLY A 195 -8.09 -23.57 -52.58
C GLY A 195 -9.41 -23.30 -51.84
N PRO A 196 -9.60 -22.16 -51.15
CA PRO A 196 -8.74 -20.99 -50.91
C PRO A 196 -8.01 -21.07 -49.54
N LEU A 197 -7.14 -20.09 -49.25
CA LEU A 197 -6.54 -19.86 -47.94
C LEU A 197 -7.64 -19.81 -46.85
N SER A 198 -7.52 -20.62 -45.80
CA SER A 198 -8.42 -20.52 -44.64
C SER A 198 -8.19 -19.18 -43.94
N SER A 199 -9.25 -18.47 -43.56
CA SER A 199 -9.13 -17.25 -42.75
C SER A 199 -9.26 -17.62 -41.28
N TYR A 200 -8.24 -17.30 -40.49
CA TYR A 200 -8.28 -17.47 -39.04
C TYR A 200 -8.68 -16.14 -38.40
N VAL A 201 -9.59 -16.22 -37.45
CA VAL A 201 -10.17 -15.05 -36.78
C VAL A 201 -10.09 -15.26 -35.28
N ALA A 202 -9.53 -14.29 -34.56
CA ALA A 202 -9.65 -14.20 -33.12
C ALA A 202 -10.69 -13.13 -32.76
N ALA A 203 -11.46 -13.37 -31.71
CA ALA A 203 -12.51 -12.47 -31.25
C ALA A 203 -12.57 -12.43 -29.72
N LEU A 204 -12.80 -11.25 -29.17
CA LEU A 204 -13.08 -11.05 -27.74
C LEU A 204 -14.06 -9.90 -27.55
N GLN A 205 -14.82 -9.92 -26.46
CA GLN A 205 -15.80 -8.89 -26.15
C GLN A 205 -15.20 -7.86 -25.20
N VAL A 206 -15.60 -6.60 -25.33
CA VAL A 206 -15.24 -5.49 -24.42
C VAL A 206 -16.47 -4.61 -24.19
N PRO A 207 -16.77 -4.17 -22.96
CA PRO A 207 -17.87 -3.23 -22.71
C PRO A 207 -17.49 -1.84 -23.24
N LEU A 208 -18.28 -1.31 -24.16
CA LEU A 208 -18.09 0.05 -24.67
C LEU A 208 -18.73 1.08 -23.73
N THR A 209 -19.92 0.73 -23.22
CA THR A 209 -20.74 1.47 -22.24
C THR A 209 -21.35 0.48 -21.24
N ALA A 210 -22.12 0.94 -20.25
CA ALA A 210 -22.84 0.05 -19.33
C ALA A 210 -23.78 -0.94 -20.03
N GLU A 211 -24.43 -0.53 -21.12
CA GLU A 211 -25.46 -1.33 -21.81
C GLU A 211 -24.96 -2.01 -23.09
N LYS A 212 -23.85 -1.55 -23.66
CA LYS A 212 -23.38 -1.99 -24.98
C LYS A 212 -22.04 -2.70 -24.91
N GLU A 213 -22.03 -3.94 -25.38
CA GLU A 213 -20.81 -4.70 -25.65
C GLU A 213 -20.36 -4.53 -27.10
N GLN A 214 -19.05 -4.50 -27.29
CA GLN A 214 -18.40 -4.48 -28.58
C GLN A 214 -17.55 -5.74 -28.76
N VAL A 215 -17.78 -6.47 -29.84
CA VAL A 215 -16.92 -7.59 -30.23
C VAL A 215 -15.73 -7.02 -31.02
N LEU A 216 -14.52 -7.23 -30.51
CA LEU A 216 -13.28 -6.92 -31.22
C LEU A 216 -12.91 -8.12 -32.09
N MET A 217 -12.71 -7.87 -33.39
CA MET A 217 -12.49 -8.90 -34.41
C MET A 217 -11.11 -8.74 -35.04
N PHE A 218 -10.28 -9.77 -34.93
CA PHE A 218 -8.95 -9.83 -35.52
C PHE A 218 -8.97 -10.81 -36.67
N SER A 219 -9.19 -10.28 -37.87
CA SER A 219 -9.34 -11.08 -39.09
C SER A 219 -8.02 -11.31 -39.82
N ASN A 220 -8.01 -12.23 -40.78
CA ASN A 220 -6.89 -12.49 -41.69
C ASN A 220 -5.61 -13.02 -41.01
N GLY A 221 -5.76 -13.87 -40.00
CA GLY A 221 -4.62 -14.58 -39.41
C GLY A 221 -3.90 -15.42 -40.46
N LEU A 222 -2.56 -15.35 -40.47
CA LEU A 222 -1.71 -16.05 -41.43
C LEU A 222 -1.13 -17.31 -40.80
N LEU A 223 -1.41 -18.47 -41.39
CA LEU A 223 -0.78 -19.73 -40.99
C LEU A 223 0.68 -19.74 -41.46
N LYS A 224 1.61 -19.77 -40.51
CA LYS A 224 3.05 -19.90 -40.74
C LYS A 224 3.51 -21.32 -40.42
N VAL A 225 4.40 -21.84 -41.26
CA VAL A 225 5.03 -23.15 -41.04
C VAL A 225 6.14 -23.03 -39.99
N GLY A 226 6.41 -24.13 -39.28
CA GLY A 226 7.55 -24.20 -38.37
C GLY A 226 8.89 -24.24 -39.13
N GLY A 227 9.96 -23.92 -38.42
CA GLY A 227 11.35 -23.90 -38.87
C GLY A 227 12.10 -22.62 -38.46
N GLU A 228 11.38 -21.51 -38.28
CA GLU A 228 11.94 -20.20 -37.89
C GLU A 228 11.04 -19.52 -36.85
N SER A 229 11.66 -18.90 -35.84
CA SER A 229 10.99 -18.07 -34.84
C SER A 229 10.55 -16.73 -35.42
N GLU A 230 9.61 -16.06 -34.77
CA GLU A 230 9.20 -14.72 -35.18
C GLU A 230 10.32 -13.69 -34.94
N PRO A 231 10.55 -12.76 -35.87
CA PRO A 231 11.52 -11.68 -35.65
C PRO A 231 11.03 -10.73 -34.55
N MET A 232 11.98 -10.17 -33.81
CA MET A 232 11.71 -9.11 -32.83
C MET A 232 11.39 -7.78 -33.54
N GLY A 233 10.54 -6.94 -32.95
CA GLY A 233 10.22 -5.62 -33.50
C GLY A 233 9.30 -5.64 -34.71
N ARG A 234 8.47 -6.69 -34.87
CA ARG A 234 7.47 -6.76 -35.94
C ARG A 234 6.50 -5.57 -35.83
N PRO A 235 6.14 -4.91 -36.94
CA PRO A 235 5.19 -3.79 -36.91
C PRO A 235 3.77 -4.28 -36.64
N ARG A 236 3.01 -3.53 -35.83
CA ARG A 236 1.59 -3.81 -35.57
C ARG A 236 0.74 -3.35 -36.76
N LYS A 237 -0.32 -4.09 -37.08
CA LYS A 237 -1.23 -3.79 -38.19
C LYS A 237 -2.56 -3.22 -37.71
N TRP A 238 -3.15 -2.37 -38.54
CA TRP A 238 -4.53 -1.93 -38.35
C TRP A 238 -5.51 -3.10 -38.59
N PRO A 239 -6.65 -3.14 -37.89
CA PRO A 239 -7.68 -4.18 -38.05
C PRO A 239 -8.60 -3.84 -39.24
N LEU A 240 -8.02 -3.56 -40.40
CA LEU A 240 -8.71 -3.13 -41.60
C LEU A 240 -8.83 -4.26 -42.63
N GLY A 241 -9.76 -4.08 -43.58
CA GLY A 241 -9.83 -4.91 -44.78
C GLY A 241 -8.59 -4.72 -45.69
N PRO A 242 -8.51 -5.46 -46.80
CA PRO A 242 -7.38 -5.36 -47.71
C PRO A 242 -7.26 -3.93 -48.28
N LEU A 243 -6.13 -3.27 -48.00
CA LEU A 243 -5.76 -1.97 -48.56
C LEU A 243 -5.13 -2.12 -49.95
N LEU A 244 -5.18 -1.06 -50.76
CA LEU A 244 -4.57 -1.07 -52.10
C LEU A 244 -3.04 -1.06 -52.02
N ALA A 245 -2.47 -0.41 -51.00
CA ALA A 245 -1.04 -0.42 -50.72
C ALA A 245 -0.73 -1.30 -49.49
N PRO A 246 -0.05 -2.45 -49.64
CA PRO A 246 0.24 -3.34 -48.51
C PRO A 246 1.06 -2.68 -47.40
N GLY A 247 1.92 -1.71 -47.71
CA GLY A 247 2.70 -0.99 -46.70
C GLY A 247 1.86 -0.10 -45.78
N ALA A 248 0.67 0.34 -46.22
CA ALA A 248 -0.21 1.20 -45.45
C ALA A 248 -0.98 0.44 -44.34
N GLN A 249 -0.87 -0.88 -44.26
CA GLN A 249 -1.56 -1.66 -43.24
C GLN A 249 -0.94 -1.53 -41.84
N PHE A 250 0.27 -0.99 -41.72
CA PHE A 250 1.01 -0.89 -40.45
C PHE A 250 0.68 0.39 -39.68
N ILE A 251 0.67 0.29 -38.36
CA ILE A 251 0.49 1.42 -37.45
C ILE A 251 1.84 2.14 -37.30
N PRO A 252 1.94 3.44 -37.64
CA PRO A 252 3.20 4.18 -37.54
C PRO A 252 3.76 4.17 -36.11
N GLY A 253 5.03 3.79 -35.96
CA GLY A 253 5.72 3.79 -34.66
C GLY A 253 5.29 2.71 -33.67
N ALA A 254 4.40 1.78 -34.05
CA ALA A 254 3.97 0.69 -33.20
C ALA A 254 4.60 -0.64 -33.63
N SER A 255 5.39 -1.23 -32.74
CA SER A 255 6.02 -2.54 -32.92
C SER A 255 5.72 -3.45 -31.73
N MET A 256 5.81 -4.76 -31.93
CA MET A 256 5.84 -5.73 -30.83
C MET A 256 7.25 -5.76 -30.25
N GLU A 257 7.36 -5.51 -28.95
CA GLU A 257 8.60 -5.67 -28.19
C GLU A 257 8.64 -7.09 -27.60
N GLY A 258 9.80 -7.72 -27.63
CA GLY A 258 9.96 -9.05 -27.05
C GLY A 258 10.46 -8.93 -25.62
N GLU A 259 9.68 -9.46 -24.68
CA GLU A 259 10.12 -9.65 -23.30
C GLU A 259 10.65 -11.07 -23.08
N PRO A 260 11.54 -11.30 -22.10
CA PRO A 260 11.90 -12.64 -21.69
C PRO A 260 10.67 -13.43 -21.24
N ILE A 261 10.61 -14.73 -21.56
CA ILE A 261 9.48 -15.61 -21.19
C ILE A 261 9.17 -15.54 -19.68
N GLU A 262 10.20 -15.36 -18.84
CA GLU A 262 10.04 -15.30 -17.38
C GLU A 262 9.39 -13.98 -16.89
N MET A 263 9.28 -12.96 -17.73
CA MET A 263 8.66 -11.67 -17.44
C MET A 263 7.27 -11.51 -18.07
N GLU A 264 6.86 -12.43 -18.94
CA GLU A 264 5.52 -12.41 -19.56
C GLU A 264 4.44 -12.69 -18.49
N ASP A 265 3.30 -12.02 -18.61
CA ASP A 265 2.11 -12.31 -17.80
C ASP A 265 1.32 -13.51 -18.38
N GLY A 266 0.97 -14.49 -17.54
CA GLY A 266 0.09 -15.60 -17.89
C GLY A 266 0.69 -17.00 -17.70
N ASP A 267 0.09 -17.99 -18.37
CA ASP A 267 0.52 -19.40 -18.31
C ASP A 267 1.75 -19.66 -19.19
N LEU A 268 2.44 -20.79 -18.95
CA LEU A 268 3.59 -21.28 -19.73
C LEU A 268 4.86 -20.43 -19.65
N THR A 269 5.05 -19.74 -18.52
CA THR A 269 6.20 -18.86 -18.23
C THR A 269 7.22 -19.51 -17.29
N SER A 270 6.92 -20.70 -16.77
CA SER A 270 7.78 -21.40 -15.81
C SER A 270 9.03 -21.98 -16.47
N ILE A 271 10.03 -22.32 -15.64
CA ILE A 271 11.25 -22.98 -16.10
C ILE A 271 10.94 -24.33 -16.79
N GLU A 272 9.89 -25.03 -16.35
CA GLU A 272 9.46 -26.32 -16.91
C GLU A 272 8.86 -26.18 -18.32
N ASP A 273 8.30 -25.01 -18.64
CA ASP A 273 7.64 -24.74 -19.91
C ASP A 273 8.60 -24.30 -21.02
N ARG A 274 9.85 -23.95 -20.69
CA ARG A 274 10.83 -23.37 -21.64
C ARG A 274 11.10 -24.27 -22.84
N ASP A 275 11.25 -25.58 -22.62
CA ASP A 275 11.50 -26.53 -23.69
C ASP A 275 10.30 -26.62 -24.63
N PHE A 276 9.09 -26.62 -24.05
CA PHE A 276 7.84 -26.62 -24.81
C PHE A 276 7.65 -25.31 -25.61
N ARG A 277 7.81 -24.14 -24.98
CA ARG A 277 7.75 -22.82 -25.63
C ARG A 277 8.74 -22.76 -26.80
N LYS A 278 9.99 -23.17 -26.56
CA LYS A 278 11.02 -23.20 -27.60
C LYS A 278 10.63 -24.08 -28.77
N GLU A 279 10.10 -25.28 -28.53
CA GLU A 279 9.62 -26.16 -29.60
C GLU A 279 8.41 -25.56 -30.34
N ALA A 280 7.46 -24.98 -29.61
CA ALA A 280 6.23 -24.41 -30.15
C ALA A 280 6.49 -23.18 -31.03
N GLU A 281 7.41 -22.31 -30.62
CA GLU A 281 7.76 -21.06 -31.32
C GLU A 281 8.66 -21.30 -32.54
N THR A 282 9.50 -22.33 -32.50
CA THR A 282 10.46 -22.62 -33.56
C THR A 282 9.94 -23.66 -34.55
N ASN A 283 9.48 -24.83 -34.08
CA ASN A 283 9.30 -26.01 -34.92
C ASN A 283 7.84 -26.28 -35.28
N LYS A 284 6.88 -25.82 -34.47
CA LYS A 284 5.46 -26.04 -34.71
C LYS A 284 4.86 -24.95 -35.60
N LYS A 285 3.72 -25.29 -36.20
CA LYS A 285 2.91 -24.34 -36.97
C LYS A 285 2.23 -23.37 -36.03
N ARG A 286 1.97 -22.17 -36.54
CA ARG A 286 1.40 -21.06 -35.78
C ARG A 286 0.53 -20.17 -36.67
N VAL A 287 -0.38 -19.42 -36.05
CA VAL A 287 -1.20 -18.44 -36.75
C VAL A 287 -0.88 -17.05 -36.22
N SER A 288 -0.47 -16.13 -37.10
CA SER A 288 -0.02 -14.78 -36.76
C SER A 288 -1.05 -13.77 -37.27
N TRP A 289 -1.58 -12.93 -36.39
CA TRP A 289 -2.40 -11.78 -36.75
C TRP A 289 -1.58 -10.50 -36.72
N ASP A 290 -0.79 -10.27 -35.67
CA ASP A 290 0.05 -9.08 -35.49
C ASP A 290 -0.77 -7.78 -35.62
N THR A 291 -2.00 -7.78 -35.09
CA THR A 291 -3.01 -6.73 -35.32
C THR A 291 -3.38 -6.10 -33.99
N GLU A 292 -3.37 -4.77 -33.93
CA GLU A 292 -3.81 -3.98 -32.77
C GLU A 292 -5.17 -3.35 -33.04
N ARG A 293 -6.10 -3.47 -32.08
CA ARG A 293 -7.40 -2.81 -32.08
C ARG A 293 -7.49 -1.93 -30.85
N ARG A 294 -7.67 -0.62 -31.06
CA ARG A 294 -7.87 0.37 -30.00
C ARG A 294 -9.36 0.58 -29.77
N CYS A 295 -9.86 0.50 -28.55
CA CYS A 295 -11.25 0.61 -28.16
C CYS A 295 -11.44 1.80 -27.22
N PHE A 296 -12.40 2.67 -27.52
CA PHE A 296 -12.77 3.75 -26.61
C PHE A 296 -13.74 3.23 -25.54
N LEU A 297 -13.45 3.48 -24.27
CA LEU A 297 -14.33 3.12 -23.15
C LEU A 297 -14.84 4.42 -22.53
N ASP A 298 -16.16 4.61 -22.50
CA ASP A 298 -16.71 5.69 -21.67
C ASP A 298 -16.58 5.36 -20.17
N ALA A 299 -16.98 6.30 -19.31
CA ALA A 299 -16.87 6.13 -17.87
C ALA A 299 -17.62 4.86 -17.36
N ASP A 300 -18.80 4.62 -17.92
CA ASP A 300 -19.64 3.48 -17.56
C ASP A 300 -19.09 2.15 -18.10
N GLY A 301 -18.53 2.16 -19.31
CA GLY A 301 -17.84 1.03 -19.93
C GLY A 301 -16.58 0.66 -19.17
N ALA A 302 -15.78 1.65 -18.73
CA ALA A 302 -14.63 1.43 -17.87
C ALA A 302 -15.03 0.83 -16.52
N ALA A 303 -16.10 1.35 -15.87
CA ALA A 303 -16.62 0.78 -14.64
C ALA A 303 -17.14 -0.67 -14.82
N CYS A 304 -17.81 -0.95 -15.94
CA CYS A 304 -18.25 -2.29 -16.30
C CYS A 304 -17.06 -3.25 -16.50
N LEU A 305 -16.01 -2.79 -17.18
CA LEU A 305 -14.78 -3.55 -17.37
C LEU A 305 -14.13 -3.89 -16.02
N THR A 306 -14.02 -2.91 -15.12
CA THR A 306 -13.50 -3.11 -13.76
C THR A 306 -14.29 -4.16 -13.00
N ARG A 307 -15.63 -4.09 -13.05
CA ARG A 307 -16.51 -5.06 -12.38
C ARG A 307 -16.33 -6.46 -12.95
N ARG A 308 -16.25 -6.61 -14.28
CA ARG A 308 -16.04 -7.93 -14.91
C ARG A 308 -14.71 -8.56 -14.54
N ILE A 309 -13.64 -7.77 -14.49
CA ILE A 309 -12.32 -8.25 -14.06
C ILE A 309 -12.37 -8.72 -12.60
N ALA A 310 -13.16 -8.05 -11.75
CA ALA A 310 -13.38 -8.47 -10.38
C ALA A 310 -14.21 -9.76 -10.26
N GLU A 311 -15.32 -9.87 -11.01
CA GLU A 311 -16.23 -11.02 -10.98
C GLU A 311 -15.64 -12.26 -11.67
N SER A 312 -14.86 -12.07 -12.75
CA SER A 312 -14.28 -13.14 -13.56
C SER A 312 -12.80 -12.87 -13.82
N ARG A 313 -11.95 -13.70 -13.23
CA ARG A 313 -10.49 -13.68 -13.49
C ARG A 313 -10.12 -14.19 -14.89
N LEU A 314 -11.08 -14.70 -15.65
CA LEU A 314 -10.87 -15.19 -17.02
C LEU A 314 -11.58 -14.27 -18.00
N TRP A 315 -10.86 -13.87 -19.05
CA TRP A 315 -11.43 -13.14 -20.17
C TRP A 315 -11.60 -14.07 -21.37
N PRO A 316 -12.83 -14.28 -21.87
CA PRO A 316 -13.06 -15.23 -22.95
C PRO A 316 -12.47 -14.70 -24.27
N VAL A 317 -11.69 -15.56 -24.93
CA VAL A 317 -11.17 -15.34 -26.28
C VAL A 317 -11.57 -16.51 -27.16
N GLU A 318 -12.24 -16.21 -28.26
CA GLU A 318 -12.63 -17.20 -29.25
C GLU A 318 -11.69 -17.14 -30.45
N VAL A 319 -11.16 -18.29 -30.87
CA VAL A 319 -10.38 -18.39 -32.11
C VAL A 319 -11.04 -19.40 -33.04
N MET A 320 -11.40 -18.93 -34.22
CA MET A 320 -12.13 -19.72 -35.21
C MET A 320 -11.40 -19.75 -36.55
N ARG A 321 -11.60 -20.86 -37.26
CA ARG A 321 -11.18 -21.02 -38.65
C ARG A 321 -12.41 -20.96 -39.55
N SER A 322 -12.45 -19.98 -40.45
CA SER A 322 -13.51 -19.85 -41.45
C SER A 322 -13.02 -20.30 -42.83
N PRO A 323 -13.72 -21.24 -43.51
CA PRO A 323 -13.44 -21.55 -44.90
C PRO A 323 -13.86 -20.36 -45.78
N GLN A 324 -12.93 -19.81 -46.57
CA GLN A 324 -13.29 -18.75 -47.51
C GLN A 324 -14.28 -19.26 -48.57
N VAL A 325 -15.29 -18.43 -48.85
CA VAL A 325 -16.47 -18.79 -49.65
C VAL A 325 -16.07 -19.21 -51.06
N GLY A 326 -16.17 -20.51 -51.34
CA GLY A 326 -15.89 -21.09 -52.66
C GLY A 326 -16.00 -22.62 -52.76
N ALA A 327 -16.46 -23.33 -51.72
CA ALA A 327 -16.58 -24.78 -51.75
C ALA A 327 -18.04 -25.25 -51.84
N THR A 328 -18.37 -25.89 -52.96
CA THR A 328 -19.61 -26.63 -53.22
C THR A 328 -19.97 -27.61 -52.11
N LYS A 329 -21.28 -27.70 -51.82
CA LYS A 329 -21.88 -28.71 -50.93
C LYS A 329 -21.40 -30.13 -51.28
N GLY A 330 -20.90 -30.87 -50.29
CA GLY A 330 -20.92 -32.33 -50.32
C GLY A 330 -19.75 -33.01 -49.64
N GLY A 331 -19.89 -33.34 -48.35
CA GLY A 331 -19.03 -34.28 -47.65
C GLY A 331 -19.56 -34.56 -46.25
N LYS A 332 -20.16 -35.74 -46.03
CA LYS A 332 -20.59 -36.19 -44.69
C LYS A 332 -19.33 -36.35 -43.82
N ALA A 333 -19.20 -35.51 -42.79
CA ALA A 333 -18.22 -35.72 -41.73
C ALA A 333 -18.59 -36.99 -40.95
N GLY A 334 -17.66 -37.94 -40.91
CA GLY A 334 -17.75 -39.13 -40.07
C GLY A 334 -17.79 -38.73 -38.59
N LYS A 335 -18.67 -39.38 -37.82
CA LYS A 335 -18.70 -39.29 -36.36
C LYS A 335 -17.48 -40.01 -35.79
N ASP A 336 -16.36 -39.31 -35.64
CA ASP A 336 -15.30 -39.77 -34.75
C ASP A 336 -15.59 -39.31 -33.31
N LYS A 337 -15.76 -40.31 -32.44
CA LYS A 337 -15.95 -40.17 -31.00
C LYS A 337 -14.61 -39.90 -30.33
N GLY A 338 -14.18 -38.65 -30.37
CA GLY A 338 -13.16 -38.07 -29.50
C GLY A 338 -13.41 -36.57 -29.48
N MET A 339 -14.16 -36.08 -28.48
CA MET A 339 -14.81 -34.76 -28.61
C MET A 339 -13.85 -33.58 -28.48
N TYR A 340 -12.64 -33.80 -27.93
CA TYR A 340 -11.60 -32.80 -27.77
C TYR A 340 -10.22 -33.42 -27.97
N ALA A 341 -9.36 -32.76 -28.76
CA ALA A 341 -7.96 -33.10 -28.90
C ALA A 341 -7.13 -32.04 -28.16
N ASP A 342 -6.32 -32.45 -27.20
CA ASP A 342 -5.36 -31.55 -26.56
C ASP A 342 -4.22 -31.25 -27.53
N SER A 343 -4.07 -29.99 -27.91
CA SER A 343 -3.01 -29.51 -28.82
C SER A 343 -1.99 -28.63 -28.10
N ARG A 344 -2.16 -28.39 -26.79
CA ARG A 344 -1.39 -27.41 -26.00
C ARG A 344 -1.19 -26.07 -26.71
N THR A 345 -2.25 -25.58 -27.36
CA THR A 345 -2.19 -24.30 -28.08
C THR A 345 -2.23 -23.16 -27.06
N TYR A 346 -1.36 -22.17 -27.23
CA TYR A 346 -1.41 -20.92 -26.48
C TYR A 346 -1.36 -19.74 -27.45
N ILE A 347 -1.86 -18.59 -27.01
CA ILE A 347 -1.94 -17.37 -27.79
C ILE A 347 -1.37 -16.21 -26.99
N ILE A 348 -0.59 -15.36 -27.64
CA ILE A 348 -0.08 -14.12 -27.05
C ILE A 348 -1.04 -12.98 -27.39
N ILE A 349 -1.56 -12.33 -26.36
CA ILE A 349 -2.47 -11.19 -26.45
C ILE A 349 -1.96 -10.12 -25.49
N GLU A 350 -1.67 -8.93 -26.01
CA GLU A 350 -1.31 -7.76 -25.21
C GLU A 350 -2.56 -6.91 -24.99
N ILE A 351 -2.85 -6.58 -23.73
CA ILE A 351 -3.95 -5.70 -23.34
C ILE A 351 -3.36 -4.52 -22.57
N ALA A 352 -3.51 -3.32 -23.10
CA ALA A 352 -2.99 -2.10 -22.48
C ALA A 352 -4.10 -1.06 -22.31
N LEU A 353 -4.19 -0.48 -21.13
CA LEU A 353 -5.09 0.65 -20.86
C LEU A 353 -4.26 1.92 -20.75
N GLU A 354 -4.76 3.02 -21.30
CA GLU A 354 -4.11 4.31 -21.20
C GLU A 354 -4.10 4.85 -19.76
N LYS A 355 -5.14 4.54 -18.99
CA LYS A 355 -5.22 4.84 -17.55
C LYS A 355 -5.49 3.57 -16.74
N SER A 356 -4.99 3.52 -15.52
CA SER A 356 -5.32 2.45 -14.59
C SER A 356 -6.82 2.47 -14.24
N LEU A 357 -7.50 1.32 -14.34
CA LEU A 357 -8.92 1.19 -13.95
C LEU A 357 -9.14 1.41 -12.45
N VAL A 358 -8.15 1.02 -11.65
CA VAL A 358 -8.10 1.30 -10.21
C VAL A 358 -6.91 2.22 -9.99
N PRO A 359 -7.10 3.41 -9.38
CA PRO A 359 -5.99 4.30 -9.09
C PRO A 359 -5.01 3.59 -8.15
N LYS A 360 -3.76 3.44 -8.59
CA LYS A 360 -2.69 2.98 -7.71
C LYS A 360 -2.36 4.06 -6.69
N ARG A 361 -2.01 3.67 -5.47
CA ARG A 361 -1.45 4.60 -4.48
C ARG A 361 -0.25 5.33 -5.09
N SER A 362 -0.24 6.66 -5.01
CA SER A 362 0.92 7.43 -5.46
C SER A 362 2.15 7.04 -4.62
N PRO A 363 3.35 6.87 -5.22
CA PRO A 363 4.54 6.50 -4.46
C PRO A 363 4.81 7.56 -3.38
N GLU A 364 4.71 7.18 -2.11
CA GLU A 364 5.08 8.09 -1.02
C GLU A 364 6.57 8.41 -1.07
N GLU A 365 6.92 9.69 -0.94
CA GLU A 365 8.30 10.11 -0.74
C GLU A 365 8.79 9.59 0.62
N LEU A 366 9.75 8.66 0.58
CA LEU A 366 10.41 8.13 1.77
C LEU A 366 11.63 8.97 2.12
N ALA A 367 11.95 9.02 3.42
CA ALA A 367 13.16 9.64 3.92
C ALA A 367 14.38 9.04 3.23
N LYS A 368 15.32 9.90 2.82
CA LYS A 368 16.54 9.45 2.12
C LYS A 368 17.54 8.85 3.10
N ARG A 369 17.46 9.23 4.37
CA ARG A 369 18.34 8.74 5.44
C ARG A 369 17.53 8.27 6.63
N VAL A 370 18.00 7.19 7.26
CA VAL A 370 17.39 6.63 8.49
C VAL A 370 17.28 7.68 9.59
N MET A 371 18.32 8.52 9.75
CA MET A 371 18.36 9.61 10.73
C MET A 371 17.23 10.64 10.60
N GLU A 372 16.64 10.82 9.42
CA GLU A 372 15.52 11.77 9.22
C GLU A 372 14.21 11.24 9.83
N LEU A 373 14.09 9.93 10.04
CA LEU A 373 12.95 9.30 10.71
C LEU A 373 13.07 9.32 12.25
N ILE A 374 14.25 9.61 12.79
CA ILE A 374 14.50 9.57 14.24
C ILE A 374 14.13 10.92 14.86
N PRO A 375 13.10 11.00 15.73
CA PRO A 375 12.72 12.26 16.36
C PRO A 375 13.81 12.75 17.32
N PRO A 376 14.03 14.08 17.41
CA PRO A 376 15.02 14.64 18.33
C PRO A 376 14.64 14.32 19.77
N ARG A 377 15.58 13.70 20.49
CA ARG A 377 15.31 13.24 21.86
C ARG A 377 15.39 14.38 22.87
N ALA A 378 14.47 14.36 23.83
CA ALA A 378 14.56 15.23 25.01
C ALA A 378 15.84 14.91 25.79
N PRO A 379 16.55 15.93 26.33
CA PRO A 379 17.72 15.71 27.15
C PRO A 379 17.33 14.87 28.38
N LEU A 380 18.13 13.85 28.70
CA LEU A 380 17.88 12.97 29.85
C LEU A 380 17.67 13.81 31.13
N PRO A 381 16.60 13.58 31.90
CA PRO A 381 16.43 14.23 33.19
C PRO A 381 17.60 13.84 34.10
N ARG A 382 18.27 14.84 34.67
CA ARG A 382 19.39 14.62 35.59
C ARG A 382 18.88 13.85 36.81
N ARG A 383 19.49 12.69 37.11
CA ARG A 383 19.01 11.68 38.07
C ARG A 383 18.65 12.28 39.46
N PRO A 384 17.39 12.23 39.92
CA PRO A 384 16.96 12.76 41.24
C PRO A 384 17.39 11.88 42.44
N ALA A 385 17.82 10.64 42.22
CA ALA A 385 18.20 9.72 43.29
C ALA A 385 19.41 10.18 44.14
N GLY A 386 20.36 10.92 43.55
CA GLY A 386 21.47 11.52 44.30
C GLY A 386 20.99 12.65 45.22
N ALA A 387 20.16 13.54 44.66
CA ALA A 387 19.54 14.64 45.36
C ALA A 387 18.74 14.18 46.60
N GLU A 388 17.92 13.13 46.48
CA GLU A 388 17.15 12.58 47.61
C GLU A 388 18.06 11.95 48.68
N ARG A 389 19.07 11.17 48.27
CA ARG A 389 20.04 10.59 49.21
C ARG A 389 20.85 11.66 49.95
N ALA A 390 21.23 12.75 49.29
CA ALA A 390 21.93 13.87 49.91
C ALA A 390 21.08 14.56 51.00
N VAL A 391 19.77 14.73 50.74
CA VAL A 391 18.83 15.29 51.72
C VAL A 391 18.62 14.34 52.91
N GLN A 392 18.42 13.05 52.66
CA GLN A 392 18.25 12.05 53.73
C GLN A 392 19.48 11.97 54.65
N GLU A 393 20.69 12.01 54.09
CA GLU A 393 21.91 12.03 54.90
C GLU A 393 22.04 13.32 55.72
N TYR A 394 21.70 14.47 55.17
CA TYR A 394 21.65 15.72 55.95
C TYR A 394 20.66 15.62 57.11
N GLN A 395 19.43 15.14 56.86
CA GLN A 395 18.44 14.92 57.91
C GLN A 395 18.97 13.97 59.00
N ALA A 396 19.66 12.89 58.63
CA ALA A 396 20.26 11.94 59.58
C ALA A 396 21.38 12.57 60.43
N GLN A 397 22.25 13.41 59.82
CA GLN A 397 23.27 14.13 60.57
C GLN A 397 22.67 15.14 61.56
N ILE A 398 21.61 15.86 61.15
CA ILE A 398 20.88 16.78 62.04
C ILE A 398 20.27 16.02 63.22
N ALA A 399 19.60 14.88 62.97
CA ALA A 399 19.04 14.04 64.02
C ALA A 399 20.11 13.55 65.01
N SER A 400 21.27 13.12 64.52
CA SER A 400 22.39 12.70 65.35
C SER A 400 22.94 13.84 66.22
N VAL A 401 23.16 15.02 65.64
CA VAL A 401 23.64 16.21 66.38
C VAL A 401 22.61 16.64 67.42
N ALA A 402 21.32 16.64 67.07
CA ALA A 402 20.23 16.97 68.00
C ALA A 402 20.19 16.02 69.20
N GLY A 403 20.35 14.71 68.97
CA GLY A 403 20.44 13.72 70.04
C GLY A 403 21.64 13.93 70.96
N GLN A 404 22.82 14.24 70.40
CA GLN A 404 24.02 14.53 71.20
C GLN A 404 23.88 15.83 72.01
N VAL A 405 23.27 16.87 71.44
CA VAL A 405 22.96 18.12 72.15
C VAL A 405 21.97 17.87 73.29
N LEU A 406 20.95 17.04 73.05
CA LEU A 406 19.97 16.65 74.07
C LEU A 406 20.62 15.87 75.22
N GLU A 407 21.51 14.93 74.91
CA GLU A 407 22.27 14.18 75.92
C GLU A 407 23.14 15.11 76.78
N GLN A 408 23.82 16.08 76.16
CA GLN A 408 24.59 17.09 76.90
C GLN A 408 23.71 17.98 77.76
N TYR A 409 22.52 18.34 77.27
CA TYR A 409 21.55 19.09 78.05
C TYR A 409 21.04 18.29 79.25
N GLN A 410 20.77 17.00 79.07
CA GLN A 410 20.41 16.09 80.16
C GLN A 410 21.55 15.88 81.16
N GLN A 411 22.81 15.83 80.74
CA GLN A 411 23.94 15.73 81.68
C GLN A 411 24.11 17.00 82.53
N LEU A 412 23.89 18.18 81.96
CA LEU A 412 24.06 19.46 82.65
C LEU A 412 22.86 19.85 83.52
N PHE A 413 21.64 19.45 83.12
CA PHE A 413 20.39 19.91 83.73
C PHE A 413 19.39 18.80 84.07
N GLY A 414 19.66 17.54 83.70
CA GLY A 414 18.79 16.38 83.95
C GLY A 414 18.40 16.13 85.41
N PRO A 415 19.27 16.38 86.41
CA PRO A 415 18.88 16.27 87.82
C PRO A 415 17.74 17.20 88.24
N ALA A 416 17.54 18.32 87.53
CA ALA A 416 16.48 19.30 87.80
C ALA A 416 15.10 18.90 87.25
N PHE A 417 14.99 17.73 86.61
CA PHE A 417 13.74 17.19 86.04
C PHE A 417 13.21 15.96 86.80
N LEU A 418 13.74 15.67 87.99
CA LEU A 418 13.26 14.58 88.85
C LEU A 418 11.90 14.94 89.49
N PRO A 419 11.01 13.95 89.75
CA PRO A 419 9.67 14.24 90.26
C PRO A 419 9.73 14.78 91.70
N GLY A 420 9.31 16.03 91.91
CA GLY A 420 9.16 16.64 93.24
C GLY A 420 9.74 18.05 93.41
N GLU A 421 10.48 18.58 92.44
CA GLU A 421 10.99 19.96 92.48
C GLU A 421 10.09 20.97 91.74
N LYS A 422 10.22 22.26 92.10
CA LYS A 422 9.39 23.35 91.58
C LYS A 422 9.57 23.54 90.07
N PRO A 423 8.51 23.92 89.32
CA PRO A 423 8.63 24.23 87.90
C PRO A 423 9.64 25.36 87.65
N LEU A 424 10.50 25.18 86.65
CA LEU A 424 11.58 26.10 86.30
C LEU A 424 11.06 27.46 85.77
N ASP A 425 11.65 28.55 86.26
CA ASP A 425 11.31 29.95 85.91
C ASP A 425 11.69 30.28 84.44
N PRO A 426 10.84 30.92 83.62
CA PRO A 426 11.14 31.25 82.21
C PRO A 426 12.38 32.13 82.01
N THR A 427 12.69 33.01 82.97
CA THR A 427 13.89 33.86 83.00
C THR A 427 15.20 33.08 83.06
N SER A 428 15.16 31.80 83.45
CA SER A 428 16.34 30.92 83.52
C SER A 428 16.64 30.18 82.20
N GLN A 429 15.77 30.26 81.18
CA GLN A 429 15.97 29.52 79.92
C GLN A 429 17.17 30.08 79.13
N GLU A 430 17.32 31.39 79.09
CA GLU A 430 18.43 32.05 78.40
C GLU A 430 19.77 31.82 79.10
N GLN A 431 19.76 31.76 80.44
CA GLN A 431 20.93 31.38 81.23
C GLN A 431 21.34 29.92 80.98
N ARG A 432 20.36 29.00 80.95
CA ARG A 432 20.59 27.58 80.62
C ARG A 432 21.13 27.40 79.19
N LYS A 433 20.56 28.13 78.22
CA LYS A 433 21.05 28.18 76.83
C LYS A 433 22.49 28.69 76.76
N THR A 434 22.80 29.79 77.45
CA THR A 434 24.14 30.39 77.46
C THR A 434 25.16 29.44 78.08
N LYS A 435 24.80 28.75 79.16
CA LYS A 435 25.65 27.75 79.82
C LYS A 435 25.87 26.51 78.94
N LEU A 436 24.81 25.98 78.31
CA LEU A 436 24.93 24.88 77.35
C LEU A 436 25.84 25.26 76.17
N LEU A 437 25.63 26.44 75.58
CA LEU A 437 26.47 26.94 74.48
C LEU A 437 27.93 27.12 74.92
N GLY A 438 28.16 27.61 76.15
CA GLY A 438 29.50 27.71 76.74
C GLY A 438 30.20 26.36 76.84
N GLU A 439 29.52 25.34 77.38
CA GLU A 439 30.04 23.98 77.52
C GLU A 439 30.29 23.31 76.16
N LEU A 440 29.37 23.45 75.21
CA LEU A 440 29.53 22.92 73.86
C LEU A 440 30.71 23.56 73.11
N ASN A 441 30.99 24.85 73.36
CA ASN A 441 32.14 25.53 72.78
C ASN A 441 33.46 25.15 73.46
N TYR A 442 33.51 25.11 74.80
CA TYR A 442 34.73 24.76 75.55
C TYR A 442 35.14 23.29 75.36
N SER A 443 34.17 22.38 75.28
CA SER A 443 34.42 20.95 75.03
C SER A 443 34.82 20.62 73.59
N GLY A 444 34.77 21.59 72.67
CA GLY A 444 35.03 21.38 71.24
C GLY A 444 33.91 20.66 70.48
N LYS A 445 32.83 20.24 71.16
CA LYS A 445 31.69 19.53 70.55
C LYS A 445 30.96 20.38 69.51
N TYR A 446 30.84 21.69 69.74
CA TYR A 446 30.26 22.62 68.77
C TYR A 446 31.00 22.61 67.42
N PHE A 447 32.33 22.57 67.45
CA PHE A 447 33.15 22.50 66.25
C PHE A 447 33.01 21.14 65.54
N ALA A 448 32.95 20.04 66.31
CA ALA A 448 32.70 18.71 65.78
C ALA A 448 31.35 18.61 65.05
N PHE A 449 30.27 19.18 65.61
CA PHE A 449 28.96 19.22 64.96
C PHE A 449 29.00 20.01 63.64
N LYS A 450 29.73 21.14 63.62
CA LYS A 450 29.89 21.96 62.42
C LYS A 450 30.58 21.19 61.30
N GLU A 451 31.68 20.48 61.58
CA GLU A 451 32.37 19.67 60.57
C GLU A 451 31.54 18.44 60.13
N GLN A 452 30.78 17.83 61.04
CA GLN A 452 29.88 16.71 60.72
C GLN A 452 28.78 17.12 59.72
N ILE A 453 28.17 18.28 59.91
CA ILE A 453 27.11 18.81 59.03
C ILE A 453 27.68 19.34 57.71
N LYS A 454 28.92 19.86 57.71
CA LYS A 454 29.55 20.45 56.53
C LYS A 454 29.61 19.49 55.33
N TYR A 455 29.94 18.22 55.56
CA TYR A 455 30.04 17.24 54.46
C TYR A 455 28.68 16.99 53.78
N SER A 456 27.60 16.84 54.56
CA SER A 456 26.26 16.64 54.01
C SER A 456 25.74 17.90 53.29
N VAL A 457 26.07 19.10 53.78
CA VAL A 457 25.76 20.37 53.10
C VAL A 457 26.49 20.48 51.75
N VAL A 458 27.79 20.16 51.70
CA VAL A 458 28.54 20.16 50.44
C VAL A 458 27.93 19.18 49.43
N ARG A 459 27.47 18.02 49.90
CA ARG A 459 26.81 17.04 49.03
C ARG A 459 25.46 17.54 48.51
N ILE A 460 24.67 18.24 49.33
CA ILE A 460 23.44 18.92 48.89
C ILE A 460 23.76 19.96 47.81
N VAL A 461 24.79 20.78 48.00
CA VAL A 461 25.19 21.80 47.02
C VAL A 461 25.54 21.17 45.66
N ARG A 462 26.23 20.03 45.68
CA ARG A 462 26.65 19.30 44.48
C ARG A 462 25.50 18.53 43.80
N GLU A 463 24.72 17.78 44.58
CA GLU A 463 23.77 16.79 44.05
C GLU A 463 22.34 17.32 43.93
N LYS A 464 21.92 18.22 44.83
CA LYS A 464 20.57 18.83 44.84
C LYS A 464 20.56 20.20 44.16
N MET A 465 21.52 21.06 44.48
CA MET A 465 21.60 22.42 43.92
C MET A 465 22.44 22.50 42.64
N LEU A 466 23.09 21.40 42.23
CA LEU A 466 23.86 21.25 40.99
C LEU A 466 24.93 22.34 40.78
N ARG A 467 25.56 22.82 41.86
CA ARG A 467 26.66 23.80 41.79
C ARG A 467 28.00 23.12 42.00
N THR A 468 28.81 23.09 40.95
CA THR A 468 30.17 22.52 40.95
C THR A 468 31.25 23.55 40.63
N GLU A 469 30.87 24.79 40.31
CA GLU A 469 31.77 25.86 39.90
C GLU A 469 31.72 27.04 40.89
N ALA A 470 32.80 27.82 40.94
CA ALA A 470 32.88 29.00 41.81
C ALA A 470 32.07 30.17 41.22
N PHE A 471 31.43 30.96 42.09
CA PHE A 471 30.71 32.16 41.66
C PHE A 471 31.68 33.28 41.28
N SER A 472 31.48 33.86 40.10
CA SER A 472 32.24 35.02 39.62
C SER A 472 31.69 36.35 40.14
N ASP A 473 30.41 36.38 40.52
CA ASP A 473 29.68 37.58 40.95
C ASP A 473 29.29 37.48 42.45
N PRO A 474 29.67 38.46 43.28
CA PRO A 474 29.32 38.50 44.70
C PRO A 474 27.81 38.50 44.99
N GLU A 475 27.00 39.12 44.12
CA GLU A 475 25.54 39.20 44.35
C GLU A 475 24.87 37.83 44.14
N GLN A 476 25.32 37.08 43.12
CA GLN A 476 24.86 35.71 42.86
C GLN A 476 25.25 34.74 43.98
N LEU A 477 26.45 34.91 44.56
CA LEU A 477 26.87 34.14 45.73
C LEU A 477 25.96 34.41 46.93
N GLN A 478 25.64 35.67 47.20
CA GLN A 478 24.80 36.04 48.34
C GLN A 478 23.36 35.52 48.18
N ALA A 479 22.79 35.61 46.97
CA ALA A 479 21.48 35.04 46.67
C ALA A 479 21.46 33.52 46.85
N PHE A 480 22.50 32.83 46.35
CA PHE A 480 22.64 31.39 46.52
C PHE A 480 22.78 30.97 47.98
N LEU A 481 23.60 31.67 48.76
CA LEU A 481 23.76 31.40 50.20
C LEU A 481 22.45 31.58 50.96
N SER A 482 21.64 32.57 50.58
CA SER A 482 20.33 32.81 51.19
C SER A 482 19.35 31.68 50.87
N GLN A 483 19.32 31.23 49.61
CA GLN A 483 18.49 30.10 49.20
C GLN A 483 18.93 28.79 49.87
N LEU A 484 20.24 28.53 49.93
CA LEU A 484 20.80 27.36 50.61
C LEU A 484 20.45 27.39 52.10
N TYR A 485 20.55 28.55 52.74
CA TYR A 485 20.20 28.70 54.15
C TYR A 485 18.73 28.34 54.41
N VAL A 486 17.78 28.91 53.65
CA VAL A 486 16.35 28.61 53.78
C VAL A 486 16.10 27.11 53.63
N PHE A 487 16.65 26.51 52.57
CA PHE A 487 16.50 25.08 52.32
C PHE A 487 17.04 24.20 53.46
N LEU A 488 18.24 24.50 53.96
CA LEU A 488 18.86 23.74 55.04
C LEU A 488 18.09 23.87 56.36
N VAL A 489 17.49 25.03 56.61
CA VAL A 489 16.65 25.27 57.80
C VAL A 489 15.34 24.48 57.70
N ASP A 490 14.66 24.49 56.55
CA ASP A 490 13.42 23.73 56.34
C ASP A 490 13.65 22.23 56.54
N GLU A 491 14.69 21.68 55.91
CA GLU A 491 15.04 20.26 56.04
C GLU A 491 15.50 19.90 57.46
N MET A 492 16.15 20.84 58.17
CA MET A 492 16.48 20.68 59.58
C MET A 492 15.21 20.58 60.43
N HIS A 493 14.19 21.42 60.19
CA HIS A 493 12.91 21.34 60.88
C HIS A 493 12.19 20.02 60.62
N VAL A 494 12.21 19.54 59.37
CA VAL A 494 11.65 18.22 59.01
C VAL A 494 12.36 17.11 59.80
N ALA A 495 13.70 17.13 59.86
CA ALA A 495 14.48 16.15 60.60
C ALA A 495 14.18 16.20 62.10
N LEU A 496 14.17 17.39 62.69
CA LEU A 496 13.92 17.58 64.13
C LEU A 496 12.50 17.16 64.51
N ASN A 497 11.49 17.53 63.72
CA ASN A 497 10.12 17.12 63.95
C ASN A 497 10.01 15.59 63.91
N LYS A 498 10.60 14.91 62.92
CA LYS A 498 10.63 13.44 62.89
C LYS A 498 11.24 12.82 64.15
N THR A 499 12.28 13.42 64.71
CA THR A 499 12.93 12.91 65.93
C THR A 499 12.21 13.25 67.23
N LEU A 500 11.46 14.36 67.27
CA LEU A 500 10.79 14.86 68.47
C LEU A 500 9.34 14.35 68.61
N SER A 501 8.72 13.90 67.51
CA SER A 501 7.32 13.41 67.46
C SER A 501 7.10 11.98 68.00
N VAL A 502 7.86 11.53 69.00
CA VAL A 502 7.75 10.13 69.50
C VAL A 502 6.44 9.86 70.29
N ASP A 503 5.60 10.85 70.60
CA ASP A 503 4.37 10.65 71.39
C ASP A 503 3.03 10.89 70.65
N ALA A 504 2.99 10.87 69.31
CA ALA A 504 1.73 11.01 68.58
C ALA A 504 1.59 10.01 67.42
N GLN A 505 1.55 8.72 67.73
CA GLN A 505 0.86 7.76 66.87
C GLN A 505 -0.58 7.61 67.36
N GLU A 506 -1.48 8.41 66.79
CA GLU A 506 -2.90 8.04 66.75
C GLU A 506 -3.02 6.76 65.93
N THR A 507 -3.14 5.62 66.60
CA THR A 507 -3.62 4.39 65.99
C THR A 507 -5.08 4.57 65.61
N GLN A 508 -5.35 4.98 64.38
CA GLN A 508 -6.63 4.62 63.77
C GLN A 508 -6.66 3.10 63.57
N PRO A 509 -7.72 2.39 63.97
CA PRO A 509 -7.84 0.97 63.68
C PRO A 509 -7.87 0.78 62.16
N ARG A 510 -6.99 -0.08 61.63
CA ARG A 510 -7.14 -0.59 60.26
C ARG A 510 -8.54 -1.24 60.16
N PRO A 511 -9.36 -0.90 59.16
CA PRO A 511 -10.61 -1.63 58.95
C PRO A 511 -10.29 -3.12 58.76
N LEU A 512 -11.02 -3.97 59.47
CA LEU A 512 -10.77 -5.42 59.61
C LEU A 512 -10.96 -6.23 58.32
N VAL A 513 -11.48 -5.62 57.25
CA VAL A 513 -11.84 -6.31 56.01
C VAL A 513 -11.17 -5.62 54.84
N ASP A 514 -10.44 -6.38 54.02
CA ASP A 514 -9.76 -5.90 52.81
C ASP A 514 -10.73 -5.87 51.61
N CYS A 515 -10.49 -5.04 50.59
CA CYS A 515 -11.33 -4.97 49.38
C CYS A 515 -11.43 -6.35 48.68
N ALA A 516 -10.35 -7.13 48.69
CA ALA A 516 -10.35 -8.50 48.18
C ALA A 516 -11.31 -9.42 48.94
N GLN A 517 -11.49 -9.21 50.26
CA GLN A 517 -12.42 -10.00 51.07
C GLN A 517 -13.88 -9.62 50.82
N LEU A 518 -14.16 -8.33 50.56
CA LEU A 518 -15.50 -7.86 50.20
C LEU A 518 -16.02 -8.52 48.91
N ILE A 519 -15.16 -8.72 47.90
CA ILE A 519 -15.52 -9.46 46.67
C ILE A 519 -15.94 -10.90 46.99
N HIS A 520 -15.20 -11.57 47.87
CA HIS A 520 -15.52 -12.95 48.23
C HIS A 520 -16.87 -13.04 48.96
N PHE A 521 -17.17 -12.12 49.88
CA PHE A 521 -18.47 -12.06 50.55
C PHE A 521 -19.61 -11.73 49.58
N ALA A 522 -19.38 -10.82 48.62
CA ALA A 522 -20.36 -10.50 47.60
C ALA A 522 -20.69 -11.71 46.71
N LYS A 523 -19.67 -12.46 46.27
CA LYS A 523 -19.83 -13.70 45.48
C LYS A 523 -20.50 -14.82 46.28
N GLU A 524 -20.17 -14.95 47.57
CA GLU A 524 -20.83 -15.91 48.46
C GLU A 524 -22.32 -15.57 48.65
N ALA A 525 -22.64 -14.30 48.88
CA ALA A 525 -24.03 -13.82 48.98
C ALA A 525 -24.80 -14.07 47.67
N GLN A 526 -24.18 -13.87 46.50
CA GLN A 526 -24.76 -14.23 45.21
C GLN A 526 -25.08 -15.73 45.10
N LEU A 527 -24.15 -16.61 45.49
CA LEU A 527 -24.35 -18.06 45.46
C LEU A 527 -25.46 -18.51 46.42
N ASN A 528 -25.61 -17.82 47.55
CA ASN A 528 -26.68 -18.08 48.52
C ASN A 528 -28.04 -17.48 48.10
N GLY A 529 -28.08 -16.68 47.04
CA GLY A 529 -29.29 -16.02 46.54
C GLY A 529 -29.66 -14.72 47.28
N ASP A 530 -28.80 -14.24 48.18
CA ASP A 530 -28.99 -13.02 48.95
C ASP A 530 -28.51 -11.79 48.17
N TYR A 531 -29.19 -11.46 47.07
CA TYR A 531 -28.78 -10.41 46.13
C TYR A 531 -28.71 -9.00 46.73
N GLN A 532 -29.53 -8.71 47.75
CA GLN A 532 -29.48 -7.42 48.45
C GLN A 532 -28.18 -7.26 49.24
N LEU A 533 -27.77 -8.31 49.94
CA LEU A 533 -26.52 -8.33 50.70
C LEU A 533 -25.31 -8.28 49.76
N ALA A 534 -25.38 -8.98 48.62
CA ALA A 534 -24.35 -8.88 47.59
C ALA A 534 -24.20 -7.44 47.06
N ALA A 535 -25.30 -6.73 46.81
CA ALA A 535 -25.27 -5.34 46.37
C ALA A 535 -24.61 -4.40 47.40
N GLU A 536 -24.89 -4.60 48.70
CA GLU A 536 -24.27 -3.84 49.78
C GLU A 536 -22.75 -4.03 49.80
N TYR A 537 -22.26 -5.27 49.66
CA TYR A 537 -20.82 -5.54 49.63
C TYR A 537 -20.13 -4.91 48.41
N TYR A 538 -20.73 -4.97 47.22
CA TYR A 538 -20.17 -4.30 46.04
C TYR A 538 -20.20 -2.77 46.15
N GLN A 539 -21.25 -2.19 46.74
CA GLN A 539 -21.29 -0.75 47.01
C GLN A 539 -20.21 -0.34 48.01
N GLU A 540 -20.02 -1.10 49.08
CA GLU A 540 -18.96 -0.85 50.05
C GLU A 540 -17.57 -0.92 49.38
N GLN A 541 -17.36 -1.91 48.52
CA GLN A 541 -16.15 -2.02 47.72
C GLN A 541 -15.91 -0.78 46.84
N LEU A 542 -16.92 -0.34 46.10
CA LEU A 542 -16.85 0.86 45.26
C LEU A 542 -16.64 2.13 46.08
N THR A 543 -17.14 2.22 47.32
CA THR A 543 -16.87 3.40 48.17
C THR A 543 -15.43 3.47 48.64
N ARG A 544 -14.76 2.33 48.78
CA ARG A 544 -13.37 2.23 49.24
C ARG A 544 -12.38 2.42 48.09
N ASP A 545 -12.68 1.84 46.93
CA ASP A 545 -11.86 1.97 45.73
C ASP A 545 -12.73 2.18 44.48
N ARG A 546 -12.75 3.44 44.02
CA ARG A 546 -13.46 3.88 42.80
C ARG A 546 -12.60 3.83 41.55
N SER A 547 -11.32 3.46 41.66
CA SER A 547 -10.35 3.62 40.57
C SER A 547 -10.20 2.38 39.68
N ASP A 548 -10.65 1.21 40.16
CA ASP A 548 -10.59 -0.05 39.42
C ASP A 548 -11.88 -0.30 38.61
N PRO A 549 -11.83 -0.38 37.27
CA PRO A 549 -12.98 -0.70 36.42
C PRO A 549 -13.55 -2.11 36.67
N ALA A 550 -12.74 -3.05 37.18
CA ALA A 550 -13.21 -4.41 37.49
C ALA A 550 -14.30 -4.42 38.58
N HIS A 551 -14.26 -3.46 39.50
CA HIS A 551 -15.27 -3.33 40.56
C HIS A 551 -16.66 -2.96 39.99
N TRP A 552 -16.68 -2.03 39.02
CA TRP A 552 -17.91 -1.67 38.31
C TRP A 552 -18.44 -2.81 37.45
N PHE A 553 -17.53 -3.57 36.82
CA PHE A 553 -17.91 -4.77 36.07
C PHE A 553 -18.55 -5.83 36.97
N ASP A 554 -17.93 -6.19 38.09
CA ASP A 554 -18.48 -7.18 39.03
C ASP A 554 -19.86 -6.76 39.58
N TYR A 555 -20.05 -5.46 39.83
CA TYR A 555 -21.34 -4.91 40.25
C TYR A 555 -22.39 -4.96 39.12
N GLY A 556 -22.00 -4.66 37.88
CA GLY A 556 -22.85 -4.82 36.70
C GLY A 556 -23.29 -6.27 36.48
N VAL A 557 -22.42 -7.24 36.72
CA VAL A 557 -22.74 -8.68 36.64
C VAL A 557 -23.82 -9.08 37.65
N LEU A 558 -23.82 -8.52 38.85
CA LEU A 558 -24.93 -8.73 39.80
C LEU A 558 -26.26 -8.28 39.21
N TYR A 559 -26.29 -7.09 38.58
CA TYR A 559 -27.51 -6.57 37.97
C TYR A 559 -27.98 -7.36 36.75
N MET A 560 -27.04 -7.94 35.99
CA MET A 560 -27.37 -8.92 34.94
C MET A 560 -28.08 -10.15 35.53
N LEU A 561 -27.61 -10.67 36.67
CA LEU A 561 -28.24 -11.81 37.35
C LEU A 561 -29.63 -11.47 37.91
N THR A 562 -29.85 -10.24 38.38
CA THR A 562 -31.15 -9.79 38.88
C THR A 562 -32.08 -9.26 37.78
N ALA A 563 -31.69 -9.35 36.50
CA ALA A 563 -32.41 -8.84 35.33
C ALA A 563 -32.72 -7.33 35.36
N ASP A 564 -31.91 -6.54 36.06
CA ASP A 564 -31.98 -5.07 36.06
C ASP A 564 -31.01 -4.52 35.01
N TYR A 565 -31.38 -4.68 33.73
CA TYR A 565 -30.50 -4.40 32.60
C TYR A 565 -30.07 -2.93 32.49
N GLN A 566 -30.92 -2.00 32.95
CA GLN A 566 -30.61 -0.56 32.92
C GLN A 566 -29.44 -0.21 33.85
N LYS A 567 -29.45 -0.74 35.08
CA LYS A 567 -28.34 -0.52 36.02
C LYS A 567 -27.08 -1.28 35.61
N ALA A 568 -27.24 -2.46 35.01
CA ALA A 568 -26.11 -3.20 34.45
C ALA A 568 -25.41 -2.40 33.35
N GLU A 569 -26.18 -1.83 32.43
CA GLU A 569 -25.69 -0.97 31.34
C GLU A 569 -24.91 0.24 31.88
N GLU A 570 -25.44 0.94 32.88
CA GLU A 570 -24.74 2.05 33.54
C GLU A 570 -23.39 1.60 34.13
N CYS A 571 -23.36 0.47 34.85
CA CYS A 571 -22.14 -0.05 35.48
C CYS A 571 -21.06 -0.39 34.44
N PHE A 572 -21.43 -1.06 33.34
CA PHE A 572 -20.47 -1.40 32.29
C PHE A 572 -19.99 -0.16 31.54
N HIS A 573 -20.86 0.82 31.28
CA HIS A 573 -20.43 2.11 30.71
C HIS A 573 -19.47 2.86 31.62
N TYR A 574 -19.70 2.89 32.94
CA TYR A 574 -18.74 3.49 33.87
C TYR A 574 -17.38 2.78 33.80
N ALA A 575 -17.36 1.44 33.75
CA ALA A 575 -16.12 0.69 33.60
C ALA A 575 -15.38 1.04 32.28
N VAL A 576 -16.09 1.10 31.14
CA VAL A 576 -15.51 1.49 29.84
C VAL A 576 -15.05 2.96 29.82
N SER A 577 -15.75 3.85 30.54
CA SER A 577 -15.37 5.26 30.65
C SER A 577 -14.07 5.47 31.43
N MET A 578 -13.79 4.57 32.37
CA MET A 578 -12.55 4.57 33.16
C MET A 578 -11.41 3.92 32.38
N GLU A 579 -11.67 2.76 31.80
CA GLU A 579 -10.72 2.02 30.97
C GLU A 579 -11.40 1.58 29.67
N GLN A 580 -11.10 2.28 28.58
CA GLN A 580 -11.65 1.99 27.25
C GLN A 580 -11.22 0.61 26.72
N THR A 581 -10.14 0.04 27.27
CA THR A 581 -9.60 -1.29 26.93
C THR A 581 -10.13 -2.42 27.81
N HIS A 582 -11.08 -2.15 28.72
CA HIS A 582 -11.61 -3.19 29.62
C HIS A 582 -12.55 -4.14 28.86
N LEU A 583 -11.95 -5.20 28.30
CA LEU A 583 -12.58 -6.16 27.39
C LEU A 583 -13.89 -6.78 27.92
N PRO A 584 -13.98 -7.25 29.18
CA PRO A 584 -15.23 -7.84 29.68
C PRO A 584 -16.40 -6.85 29.66
N SER A 585 -16.17 -5.57 29.98
CA SER A 585 -17.23 -4.55 29.95
C SER A 585 -17.65 -4.20 28.54
N LEU A 586 -16.72 -4.11 27.58
CA LEU A 586 -17.04 -3.89 26.16
C LEU A 586 -17.97 -4.99 25.63
N LEU A 587 -17.64 -6.26 25.91
CA LEU A 587 -18.47 -7.39 25.50
C LEU A 587 -19.87 -7.33 26.14
N MET A 588 -19.96 -6.99 27.42
CA MET A 588 -21.26 -6.87 28.11
C MET A 588 -22.10 -5.68 27.59
N CYS A 589 -21.47 -4.55 27.26
CA CYS A 589 -22.15 -3.42 26.59
C CYS A 589 -22.72 -3.86 25.23
N GLY A 590 -21.95 -4.59 24.43
CA GLY A 590 -22.43 -5.12 23.14
C GLY A 590 -23.60 -6.10 23.30
N ILE A 591 -23.53 -7.01 24.29
CA ILE A 591 -24.62 -7.96 24.59
C ILE A 591 -25.88 -7.22 25.05
N LEU A 592 -25.76 -6.23 25.93
CA LEU A 592 -26.92 -5.44 26.41
C LEU A 592 -27.54 -4.60 25.29
N ALA A 593 -26.72 -4.05 24.39
CA ALA A 593 -27.20 -3.33 23.21
C ALA A 593 -27.98 -4.25 22.26
N GLU A 594 -27.48 -5.48 22.02
CA GLU A 594 -28.18 -6.50 21.23
C GLU A 594 -29.52 -6.90 21.86
N MET A 595 -29.52 -7.20 23.18
CA MET A 595 -30.75 -7.49 23.93
C MET A 595 -31.75 -6.33 23.88
N GLY A 596 -31.27 -5.09 23.79
CA GLY A 596 -32.05 -3.87 23.62
C GLY A 596 -32.50 -3.59 22.18
N GLY A 597 -32.15 -4.43 21.21
CA GLY A 597 -32.45 -4.27 19.79
C GLY A 597 -31.62 -3.20 19.07
N ARG A 598 -30.56 -2.69 19.68
CA ARG A 598 -29.66 -1.66 19.13
C ARG A 598 -28.45 -2.33 18.46
N LEU A 599 -28.69 -2.91 17.28
CA LEU A 599 -27.70 -3.72 16.58
C LEU A 599 -26.45 -2.93 16.13
N GLU A 600 -26.63 -1.68 15.68
CA GLU A 600 -25.51 -0.82 15.29
C GLU A 600 -24.58 -0.49 16.48
N GLU A 601 -25.14 -0.20 17.66
CA GLU A 601 -24.33 0.00 18.87
C GLU A 601 -23.60 -1.29 19.27
N ALA A 602 -24.28 -2.44 19.22
CA ALA A 602 -23.69 -3.73 19.53
C ALA A 602 -22.48 -4.05 18.63
N GLU A 603 -22.59 -3.78 17.33
CA GLU A 603 -21.49 -3.92 16.36
C GLU A 603 -20.27 -3.12 16.79
N THR A 604 -20.43 -1.83 17.12
CA THR A 604 -19.29 -0.98 17.52
C THR A 604 -18.58 -1.48 18.78
N PHE A 605 -19.33 -2.01 19.76
CA PHE A 605 -18.73 -2.57 20.96
C PHE A 605 -17.99 -3.89 20.69
N PHE A 606 -18.56 -4.76 19.85
CA PHE A 606 -17.90 -6.01 19.48
C PHE A 606 -16.68 -5.78 18.58
N GLU A 607 -16.74 -4.82 17.65
CA GLU A 607 -15.58 -4.39 16.87
C GLU A 607 -14.49 -3.84 17.78
N GLY A 608 -14.84 -2.94 18.71
CA GLY A 608 -13.91 -2.43 19.71
C GLY A 608 -13.26 -3.54 20.53
N ALA A 609 -14.04 -4.56 20.94
CA ALA A 609 -13.51 -5.72 21.65
C ALA A 609 -12.52 -6.54 20.82
N THR A 610 -12.74 -6.71 19.51
CA THR A 610 -11.79 -7.41 18.63
C THR A 610 -10.51 -6.62 18.36
N CYS A 611 -10.57 -5.28 18.42
CA CYS A 611 -9.40 -4.42 18.35
C CYS A 611 -8.55 -4.45 19.63
N VAL A 612 -9.18 -4.58 20.81
CA VAL A 612 -8.47 -4.66 22.10
C VAL A 612 -7.73 -5.99 22.26
N ASP A 613 -8.39 -7.11 21.95
CA ASP A 613 -7.78 -8.44 21.99
C ASP A 613 -8.10 -9.21 20.69
N PRO A 614 -7.24 -9.08 19.66
CA PRO A 614 -7.41 -9.79 18.40
C PRO A 614 -7.37 -11.32 18.51
N ALA A 615 -6.84 -11.87 19.61
CA ALA A 615 -6.78 -13.31 19.85
C ALA A 615 -8.05 -13.85 20.54
N ASN A 616 -8.99 -12.98 20.94
CA ASN A 616 -10.17 -13.38 21.68
C ASN A 616 -11.22 -14.03 20.79
N VAL A 617 -11.37 -15.35 20.92
CA VAL A 617 -12.37 -16.14 20.18
C VAL A 617 -13.79 -15.64 20.47
N VAL A 618 -14.11 -15.26 21.71
CA VAL A 618 -15.46 -14.83 22.10
C VAL A 618 -15.83 -13.50 21.43
N ALA A 619 -14.91 -12.54 21.42
CA ALA A 619 -15.12 -11.25 20.75
C ALA A 619 -15.41 -11.43 19.25
N TRP A 620 -14.61 -12.24 18.54
CA TRP A 620 -14.84 -12.53 17.13
C TRP A 620 -16.14 -13.29 16.86
N THR A 621 -16.54 -14.21 17.74
CA THR A 621 -17.83 -14.90 17.59
C THR A 621 -19.02 -13.97 17.74
N LEU A 622 -18.98 -13.05 18.72
CA LEU A 622 -20.05 -12.09 18.95
C LEU A 622 -20.11 -11.05 17.83
N PHE A 623 -18.96 -10.61 17.32
CA PHE A 623 -18.87 -9.73 16.16
C PHE A 623 -19.44 -10.37 14.90
N ALA A 624 -19.06 -11.61 14.59
CA ALA A 624 -19.59 -12.33 13.43
C ALA A 624 -21.11 -12.54 13.53
N LEU A 625 -21.63 -12.87 14.72
CA LEU A 625 -23.07 -13.01 14.96
C LEU A 625 -23.81 -11.67 14.76
N ALA A 626 -23.24 -10.56 15.23
CA ALA A 626 -23.84 -9.24 15.04
C ALA A 626 -23.92 -8.86 13.55
N GLN A 627 -22.88 -9.16 12.76
CA GLN A 627 -22.87 -8.95 11.31
C GLN A 627 -23.94 -9.77 10.58
N GLU A 628 -24.20 -11.00 11.04
CA GLU A 628 -25.27 -11.84 10.51
C GLU A 628 -26.66 -11.23 10.78
N LEU A 629 -26.88 -10.70 11.98
CA LEU A 629 -28.15 -10.10 12.39
C LEU A 629 -28.45 -8.75 11.70
N LEU A 630 -27.41 -8.00 11.34
CA LEU A 630 -27.51 -6.72 10.64
C LEU A 630 -27.95 -6.84 9.17
N CYS A 631 -27.98 -8.06 8.61
CA CYS A 631 -28.35 -8.32 7.22
C CYS A 631 -29.83 -8.75 7.08
N PRO A 632 -30.80 -7.82 6.91
CA PRO A 632 -32.23 -8.14 6.84
C PRO A 632 -32.66 -8.94 5.59
N GLY A 633 -31.76 -9.19 4.64
CA GLY A 633 -32.02 -9.88 3.37
C GLY A 633 -31.59 -11.35 3.28
N GLY A 634 -30.98 -11.91 4.33
CA GLY A 634 -30.54 -13.31 4.35
C GLY A 634 -29.29 -13.64 3.51
N GLY A 635 -28.55 -12.62 3.07
CA GLY A 635 -27.19 -12.77 2.53
C GLY A 635 -26.15 -12.55 3.62
N LEU A 636 -25.04 -13.28 3.56
CA LEU A 636 -23.90 -13.08 4.46
C LEU A 636 -23.04 -11.95 3.90
N SER A 637 -22.79 -10.90 4.70
CA SER A 637 -21.97 -9.76 4.29
C SER A 637 -20.48 -10.14 4.13
N SER A 638 -19.74 -9.40 3.31
CA SER A 638 -18.27 -9.45 3.26
C SER A 638 -17.62 -9.35 4.64
N SER A 639 -18.14 -8.47 5.51
CA SER A 639 -17.69 -8.29 6.91
C SER A 639 -17.89 -9.55 7.76
N TYR A 640 -18.99 -10.27 7.57
CA TYR A 640 -19.24 -11.56 8.21
C TYR A 640 -18.20 -12.60 7.78
N HIS A 641 -17.97 -12.72 6.47
CA HIS A 641 -17.02 -13.68 5.93
C HIS A 641 -15.57 -13.39 6.38
N LEU A 642 -15.21 -12.12 6.50
CA LEU A 642 -13.93 -11.69 7.06
C LEU A 642 -13.80 -12.05 8.54
N ALA A 643 -14.82 -11.78 9.36
CA ALA A 643 -14.85 -12.14 10.77
C ALA A 643 -14.78 -13.67 10.98
N LEU A 644 -15.51 -14.43 10.15
CA LEU A 644 -15.48 -15.89 10.17
C LEU A 644 -14.09 -16.45 9.80
N ALA A 645 -13.44 -15.87 8.79
CA ALA A 645 -12.08 -16.27 8.42
C ALA A 645 -11.07 -16.01 9.54
N ARG A 646 -11.18 -14.88 10.26
CA ARG A 646 -10.36 -14.60 11.45
C ARG A 646 -10.61 -15.61 12.58
N LEU A 647 -11.87 -15.99 12.82
CA LEU A 647 -12.22 -17.02 13.80
C LEU A 647 -11.63 -18.40 13.44
N GLN A 648 -11.72 -18.80 12.17
CA GLN A 648 -11.15 -20.05 11.66
C GLN A 648 -9.61 -20.04 11.75
N LEU A 649 -8.97 -18.89 11.49
CA LEU A 649 -7.54 -18.70 11.69
C LEU A 649 -7.11 -18.91 13.14
N LEU A 650 -7.86 -18.37 14.12
CA LEU A 650 -7.59 -18.61 15.55
C LEU A 650 -7.69 -20.09 15.93
N ARG A 651 -8.47 -20.88 15.17
CA ARG A 651 -8.60 -22.33 15.33
C ARG A 651 -7.59 -23.13 14.50
N ALA A 652 -6.70 -22.46 13.76
CA ALA A 652 -5.77 -23.04 12.79
C ALA A 652 -6.45 -23.83 11.64
N GLU A 653 -7.69 -23.47 11.30
CA GLU A 653 -8.46 -24.06 10.19
C GLU A 653 -8.19 -23.29 8.88
N TYR A 654 -6.96 -23.34 8.38
CA TYR A 654 -6.48 -22.52 7.26
C TYR A 654 -7.29 -22.70 5.96
N GLY A 655 -7.65 -23.93 5.59
CA GLY A 655 -8.39 -24.20 4.36
C GLY A 655 -9.82 -23.65 4.38
N SER A 656 -10.50 -23.70 5.53
CA SER A 656 -11.82 -23.11 5.70
C SER A 656 -11.75 -21.59 5.69
N ALA A 657 -10.73 -21.01 6.33
CA ALA A 657 -10.48 -19.56 6.31
C ALA A 657 -10.27 -19.04 4.88
N GLU A 658 -9.50 -19.75 4.07
CA GLU A 658 -9.29 -19.41 2.66
C GLU A 658 -10.61 -19.43 1.86
N SER A 659 -11.46 -20.43 2.09
CA SER A 659 -12.79 -20.50 1.46
C SER A 659 -13.69 -19.32 1.89
N SER A 660 -13.73 -18.97 3.17
CA SER A 660 -14.51 -17.83 3.65
C SER A 660 -14.01 -16.50 3.09
N LEU A 661 -12.70 -16.31 2.94
CA LEU A 661 -12.15 -15.12 2.29
C LEU A 661 -12.46 -15.06 0.79
N LYS A 662 -12.54 -16.19 0.09
CA LYS A 662 -12.97 -16.22 -1.32
C LYS A 662 -14.41 -15.74 -1.47
N GLU A 663 -15.29 -16.12 -0.54
CA GLU A 663 -16.66 -15.58 -0.51
C GLU A 663 -16.67 -14.07 -0.20
N ALA A 664 -15.82 -13.59 0.72
CA ALA A 664 -15.71 -12.15 0.99
C ALA A 664 -15.30 -11.33 -0.25
N LEU A 665 -14.42 -11.87 -1.10
CA LEU A 665 -14.01 -11.22 -2.35
C LEU A 665 -15.11 -11.16 -3.42
N ASN A 666 -16.13 -12.03 -3.37
CA ASN A 666 -17.26 -11.95 -4.29
C ASN A 666 -18.06 -10.66 -4.09
N ASP A 667 -18.14 -10.17 -2.84
CA ASP A 667 -18.88 -8.97 -2.47
C ASP A 667 -18.01 -7.70 -2.47
N SER A 668 -16.78 -7.78 -1.94
CA SER A 668 -15.88 -6.62 -1.81
C SER A 668 -14.45 -6.95 -2.27
N PHE A 669 -14.22 -6.89 -3.58
CA PHE A 669 -12.92 -7.25 -4.18
C PHE A 669 -11.79 -6.24 -3.91
N GLN A 670 -12.12 -5.03 -3.43
CA GLN A 670 -11.18 -3.95 -3.15
C GLN A 670 -10.82 -3.83 -1.65
N ASP A 671 -11.32 -4.74 -0.80
CA ASP A 671 -11.05 -4.70 0.63
C ASP A 671 -9.58 -5.10 0.92
N PRO A 672 -8.73 -4.18 1.42
CA PRO A 672 -7.34 -4.47 1.73
C PRO A 672 -7.18 -5.49 2.86
N ASP A 673 -8.13 -5.55 3.80
CA ASP A 673 -8.07 -6.46 4.96
C ASP A 673 -8.27 -7.91 4.55
N VAL A 674 -9.08 -8.16 3.52
CA VAL A 674 -9.25 -9.50 2.93
C VAL A 674 -7.93 -10.00 2.34
N TRP A 675 -7.25 -9.17 1.55
CA TRP A 675 -5.94 -9.50 0.97
C TRP A 675 -4.85 -9.65 2.04
N ALA A 676 -4.89 -8.83 3.10
CA ALA A 676 -3.96 -8.95 4.22
C ALA A 676 -4.10 -10.31 4.91
N LEU A 677 -5.35 -10.77 5.08
CA LEU A 677 -5.64 -12.04 5.73
C LEU A 677 -5.29 -13.24 4.85
N PHE A 678 -5.50 -13.16 3.53
CA PHE A 678 -4.96 -14.15 2.59
C PHE A 678 -3.44 -14.27 2.69
N GLY A 679 -2.73 -13.14 2.67
CA GLY A 679 -1.29 -13.12 2.83
C GLY A 679 -0.86 -13.74 4.17
N HIS A 680 -1.61 -13.47 5.24
CA HIS A 680 -1.39 -14.07 6.55
C HIS A 680 -1.55 -15.60 6.54
N ILE A 681 -2.59 -16.12 5.90
CA ILE A 681 -2.82 -17.57 5.76
C ILE A 681 -1.65 -18.21 4.98
N HIS A 682 -1.29 -17.66 3.81
CA HIS A 682 -0.20 -18.19 2.99
C HIS A 682 1.16 -18.12 3.71
N HIS A 683 1.40 -17.08 4.51
CA HIS A 683 2.60 -16.99 5.33
C HIS A 683 2.63 -18.10 6.41
N LEU A 684 1.50 -18.38 7.07
CA LEU A 684 1.42 -19.46 8.07
C LEU A 684 1.53 -20.86 7.46
N THR A 685 1.09 -21.04 6.21
CA THR A 685 1.23 -22.32 5.48
C THR A 685 2.59 -22.50 4.81
N GLY A 686 3.46 -21.47 4.83
CA GLY A 686 4.80 -21.50 4.24
C GLY A 686 4.84 -21.20 2.73
N GLU A 687 3.73 -20.76 2.14
CA GLU A 687 3.62 -20.35 0.74
C GLU A 687 4.06 -18.88 0.57
N PHE A 688 5.34 -18.60 0.80
CA PHE A 688 5.87 -17.22 0.87
C PHE A 688 5.66 -16.39 -0.41
N GLY A 689 5.76 -16.98 -1.60
CA GLY A 689 5.52 -16.26 -2.86
C GLY A 689 4.08 -15.75 -2.98
N LYS A 690 3.08 -16.58 -2.66
CA LYS A 690 1.68 -16.13 -2.64
C LYS A 690 1.41 -15.12 -1.52
N ALA A 691 2.07 -15.30 -0.38
CA ALA A 691 1.95 -14.36 0.73
C ALA A 691 2.46 -12.97 0.34
N GLN A 692 3.60 -12.91 -0.34
CA GLN A 692 4.18 -11.69 -0.90
C GLN A 692 3.21 -11.00 -1.86
N GLU A 693 2.69 -11.71 -2.86
CA GLU A 693 1.72 -11.15 -3.82
C GLU A 693 0.51 -10.55 -3.12
N CYS A 694 -0.03 -11.24 -2.10
CA CYS A 694 -1.17 -10.74 -1.33
C CYS A 694 -0.82 -9.47 -0.54
N TYR A 695 0.33 -9.44 0.14
CA TYR A 695 0.76 -8.27 0.91
C TYR A 695 1.09 -7.07 0.04
N GLU A 696 1.76 -7.26 -1.09
CA GLU A 696 2.00 -6.21 -2.08
C GLU A 696 0.68 -5.64 -2.59
N ARG A 697 -0.27 -6.52 -2.95
CA ARG A 697 -1.60 -6.12 -3.37
C ARG A 697 -2.36 -5.34 -2.30
N THR A 698 -2.26 -5.72 -1.03
CA THR A 698 -2.84 -4.95 0.07
C THR A 698 -2.30 -3.52 0.12
N LEU A 699 -0.98 -3.34 -0.04
CA LEU A 699 -0.33 -2.02 0.05
C LEU A 699 -0.52 -1.15 -1.20
N ASP A 700 -0.92 -1.74 -2.32
CA ASP A 700 -1.21 -1.03 -3.57
C ASP A 700 -2.58 -0.32 -3.57
N PHE A 701 -3.50 -0.71 -2.68
CA PHE A 701 -4.81 -0.07 -2.54
C PHE A 701 -4.70 1.35 -1.96
N VAL A 702 -5.68 2.20 -2.31
CA VAL A 702 -5.76 3.59 -1.84
C VAL A 702 -6.15 3.66 -0.36
N THR A 703 -7.07 2.80 0.06
CA THR A 703 -7.46 2.64 1.46
C THR A 703 -6.47 1.73 2.16
N ASP A 704 -5.95 2.18 3.30
CA ASP A 704 -5.08 1.35 4.14
C ASP A 704 -5.89 0.22 4.80
N ALA A 705 -5.24 -0.94 4.97
CA ALA A 705 -5.78 -2.02 5.80
C ALA A 705 -5.88 -1.57 7.27
N THR A 706 -6.78 -2.19 8.03
CA THR A 706 -7.02 -1.85 9.45
C THR A 706 -5.73 -2.00 10.28
N ASP A 707 -4.91 -3.01 10.00
CA ASP A 707 -3.60 -3.18 10.63
C ASP A 707 -2.48 -3.43 9.60
N THR A 708 -1.79 -2.36 9.23
CA THR A 708 -0.68 -2.40 8.27
C THR A 708 0.65 -2.86 8.87
N HIS A 709 0.81 -2.84 10.21
CA HIS A 709 2.09 -3.12 10.85
C HIS A 709 2.58 -4.56 10.65
N PRO A 710 1.75 -5.61 10.86
CA PRO A 710 2.13 -7.00 10.59
C PRO A 710 2.43 -7.24 9.11
N ILE A 711 1.75 -6.53 8.21
CA ILE A 711 1.95 -6.66 6.75
C ILE A 711 3.37 -6.21 6.40
N TYR A 712 3.77 -5.01 6.84
CA TYR A 712 5.14 -4.53 6.61
C TYR A 712 6.20 -5.43 7.23
N LEU A 713 5.98 -5.94 8.45
CA LEU A 713 6.92 -6.85 9.11
C LEU A 713 7.11 -8.15 8.31
N ARG A 714 6.01 -8.77 7.88
CA ARG A 714 6.04 -10.05 7.17
C ARG A 714 6.55 -9.90 5.74
N LEU A 715 6.08 -8.89 5.00
CA LEU A 715 6.57 -8.59 3.66
C LEU A 715 8.06 -8.24 3.66
N GLY A 716 8.50 -7.39 4.60
CA GLY A 716 9.91 -7.07 4.78
C GLY A 716 10.76 -8.30 5.11
N SER A 717 10.23 -9.22 5.92
CA SER A 717 10.90 -10.48 6.25
C SER A 717 11.02 -11.40 5.03
N ILE A 718 9.98 -11.49 4.19
CA ILE A 718 10.00 -12.27 2.95
C ILE A 718 11.06 -11.71 2.00
N TYR A 719 11.11 -10.38 1.78
CA TYR A 719 12.17 -9.78 0.96
C TYR A 719 13.58 -10.00 1.52
N LEU A 720 13.75 -10.03 2.84
CA LEU A 720 15.04 -10.37 3.45
C LEU A 720 15.44 -11.83 3.17
N GLN A 721 14.49 -12.77 3.17
CA GLN A 721 14.70 -14.19 2.84
C GLN A 721 15.07 -14.41 1.38
N GLU A 722 14.41 -13.68 0.48
CA GLU A 722 14.66 -13.76 -0.97
C GLU A 722 15.92 -13.04 -1.41
N GLY A 723 16.53 -12.23 -0.53
CA GLY A 723 17.73 -11.45 -0.82
C GLY A 723 17.44 -10.11 -1.52
N GLU A 724 16.18 -9.70 -1.60
CA GLU A 724 15.73 -8.43 -2.16
C GLU A 724 15.92 -7.27 -1.16
N PHE A 725 17.16 -7.05 -0.70
CA PHE A 725 17.46 -6.16 0.41
C PHE A 725 17.04 -4.70 0.19
N GLN A 726 17.01 -4.22 -1.06
CA GLN A 726 16.52 -2.86 -1.36
C GLN A 726 15.01 -2.72 -1.13
N ARG A 727 14.21 -3.72 -1.55
CA ARG A 727 12.76 -3.72 -1.29
C ARG A 727 12.45 -3.96 0.18
N ALA A 728 13.25 -4.78 0.86
CA ALA A 728 13.17 -4.92 2.31
C ALA A 728 13.40 -3.57 3.01
N LYS A 729 14.46 -2.84 2.63
CA LYS A 729 14.76 -1.51 3.18
C LYS A 729 13.59 -0.54 3.00
N THR A 730 13.04 -0.42 1.79
CA THR A 730 11.92 0.51 1.53
C THR A 730 10.65 0.12 2.29
N THR A 731 10.37 -1.17 2.41
CA THR A 731 9.23 -1.71 3.18
C THR A 731 9.37 -1.41 4.67
N TYR A 732 10.55 -1.65 5.27
CA TYR A 732 10.79 -1.35 6.68
C TYR A 732 10.85 0.16 6.96
N LEU A 733 11.33 0.99 6.03
CA LEU A 733 11.26 2.46 6.17
C LEU A 733 9.81 2.94 6.29
N ARG A 734 8.89 2.39 5.46
CA ARG A 734 7.45 2.66 5.58
C ARG A 734 6.91 2.22 6.94
N ALA A 735 7.31 1.03 7.37
CA ALA A 735 6.93 0.48 8.68
C ALA A 735 7.36 1.39 9.83
N CYS A 736 8.62 1.85 9.84
CA CYS A 736 9.16 2.74 10.88
C CYS A 736 8.48 4.12 10.89
N LYS A 737 8.05 4.62 9.74
CA LYS A 737 7.29 5.89 9.63
C LYS A 737 5.86 5.75 10.18
N SER A 738 5.19 4.64 9.90
CA SER A 738 3.81 4.40 10.31
C SER A 738 3.70 3.93 11.78
N SER A 739 4.38 2.83 12.11
CA SER A 739 4.35 2.20 13.43
C SER A 739 5.75 1.67 13.78
N PRO A 740 6.60 2.49 14.43
CA PRO A 740 7.95 2.10 14.82
C PRO A 740 7.92 1.07 15.96
N SER A 741 8.60 -0.06 15.77
CA SER A 741 8.76 -1.12 16.76
C SER A 741 10.18 -1.66 16.74
N CYS A 742 10.60 -2.39 17.77
CA CYS A 742 11.92 -3.02 17.79
C CYS A 742 12.16 -3.88 16.55
N LEU A 743 11.14 -4.60 16.08
CA LEU A 743 11.25 -5.49 14.92
C LEU A 743 11.33 -4.73 13.60
N THR A 744 10.62 -3.61 13.44
CA THR A 744 10.72 -2.81 12.20
C THR A 744 12.08 -2.14 12.07
N TRP A 745 12.61 -1.58 13.17
CA TRP A 745 13.96 -1.02 13.20
C TRP A 745 15.05 -2.08 13.05
N LEU A 746 14.85 -3.27 13.64
CA LEU A 746 15.75 -4.40 13.44
C LEU A 746 15.77 -4.83 11.97
N GLY A 747 14.60 -5.04 11.35
CA GLY A 747 14.49 -5.41 9.93
C GLY A 747 15.14 -4.38 9.00
N LEU A 748 14.95 -3.09 9.27
CA LEU A 748 15.63 -2.01 8.55
C LEU A 748 17.16 -2.09 8.73
N GLY A 749 17.63 -2.30 9.95
CA GLY A 749 19.05 -2.46 10.27
C GLY A 749 19.69 -3.64 9.55
N ILE A 750 19.00 -4.77 9.49
CA ILE A 750 19.43 -5.98 8.76
C ILE A 750 19.51 -5.67 7.26
N ALA A 751 18.49 -5.05 6.68
CA ALA A 751 18.48 -4.68 5.26
C ALA A 751 19.66 -3.75 4.92
N CYS A 752 19.87 -2.68 5.69
CA CYS A 752 20.99 -1.75 5.50
C CYS A 752 22.35 -2.45 5.68
N TYR A 753 22.49 -3.36 6.65
CA TYR A 753 23.72 -4.13 6.85
C TYR A 753 24.03 -5.03 5.64
N ARG A 754 23.02 -5.71 5.09
CA ARG A 754 23.15 -6.57 3.90
C ARG A 754 23.47 -5.77 2.63
N LEU A 755 23.02 -4.52 2.56
CA LEU A 755 23.38 -3.58 1.50
C LEU A 755 24.78 -2.95 1.66
N GLY A 756 25.44 -3.16 2.80
CA GLY A 756 26.74 -2.56 3.12
C GLY A 756 26.66 -1.11 3.61
N GLU A 757 25.46 -0.61 3.88
CA GLU A 757 25.21 0.74 4.37
C GLU A 757 25.36 0.80 5.89
N LEU A 758 26.59 0.64 6.36
CA LEU A 758 26.87 0.40 7.78
C LEU A 758 26.44 1.53 8.71
N THR A 759 26.49 2.78 8.27
CA THR A 759 26.03 3.92 9.07
C THR A 759 24.52 3.90 9.27
N GLU A 760 23.76 3.61 8.21
CA GLU A 760 22.29 3.52 8.28
C GLU A 760 21.86 2.30 9.10
N ALA A 761 22.62 1.21 9.00
CA ALA A 761 22.43 0.01 9.81
C ALA A 761 22.65 0.30 11.31
N GLU A 762 23.73 1.01 11.66
CA GLU A 762 24.02 1.43 13.03
C GLU A 762 22.87 2.29 13.58
N ASP A 763 22.47 3.33 12.85
CA ASP A 763 21.38 4.23 13.24
C ASP A 763 20.09 3.43 13.53
N ALA A 764 19.65 2.57 12.60
CA ALA A 764 18.43 1.77 12.77
C ALA A 764 18.52 0.77 13.93
N LEU A 765 19.65 0.06 14.07
CA LEU A 765 19.83 -0.93 15.13
C LEU A 765 19.94 -0.29 16.51
N THR A 766 20.47 0.93 16.62
CA THR A 766 20.48 1.65 17.90
C THR A 766 19.06 2.00 18.34
N GLU A 767 18.18 2.43 17.43
CA GLU A 767 16.76 2.63 17.73
C GLU A 767 16.07 1.33 18.16
N ALA A 768 16.34 0.22 17.46
CA ALA A 768 15.82 -1.09 17.85
C ALA A 768 16.22 -1.47 19.28
N ASN A 769 17.49 -1.24 19.64
CA ASN A 769 18.03 -1.53 20.98
C ASN A 769 17.40 -0.67 22.08
N ILE A 770 17.01 0.57 21.76
CA ILE A 770 16.36 1.46 22.72
C ILE A 770 14.94 1.00 23.01
N LEU A 771 14.23 0.54 21.97
CA LEU A 771 12.88 0.03 22.12
C LEU A 771 12.86 -1.32 22.86
N ASN A 772 13.82 -2.20 22.59
CA ASN A 772 13.99 -3.46 23.32
C ASN A 772 15.46 -3.86 23.46
N ASN A 773 16.03 -3.54 24.62
CA ASN A 773 17.41 -3.87 24.95
C ASN A 773 17.65 -5.35 25.29
N GLY A 774 16.58 -6.15 25.42
CA GLY A 774 16.63 -7.59 25.65
C GLY A 774 16.71 -8.42 24.37
N ASN A 775 16.54 -7.79 23.20
CA ASN A 775 16.58 -8.50 21.93
C ASN A 775 18.02 -8.88 21.56
N ALA A 776 18.36 -10.17 21.68
CA ALA A 776 19.69 -10.70 21.40
C ALA A 776 20.12 -10.52 19.93
N GLU A 777 19.16 -10.52 18.99
CA GLU A 777 19.45 -10.35 17.57
C GLU A 777 19.94 -8.94 17.26
N VAL A 778 19.33 -7.92 17.88
CA VAL A 778 19.78 -6.52 17.77
C VAL A 778 21.22 -6.38 18.24
N TRP A 779 21.57 -6.96 19.39
CA TRP A 779 22.94 -6.96 19.90
C TRP A 779 23.93 -7.69 18.98
N GLY A 780 23.48 -8.80 18.37
CA GLY A 780 24.25 -9.54 17.38
C GLY A 780 24.61 -8.66 16.18
N TYR A 781 23.62 -8.01 15.57
CA TYR A 781 23.84 -7.13 14.43
C TYR A 781 24.62 -5.86 14.76
N LEU A 782 24.38 -5.23 15.92
CA LEU A 782 25.21 -4.10 16.38
C LEU A 782 26.68 -4.51 16.52
N SER A 783 26.94 -5.71 17.05
CA SER A 783 28.30 -6.24 17.17
C SER A 783 28.95 -6.45 15.81
N LEU A 784 28.21 -6.97 14.82
CA LEU A 784 28.68 -7.12 13.44
C LEU A 784 29.02 -5.78 12.79
N VAL A 785 28.15 -4.78 12.93
CA VAL A 785 28.39 -3.42 12.42
C VAL A 785 29.63 -2.81 13.08
N CYS A 786 29.75 -2.90 14.41
CA CYS A 786 30.92 -2.42 15.15
C CYS A 786 32.23 -3.07 14.68
N LEU A 787 32.21 -4.37 14.39
CA LEU A 787 33.38 -5.10 13.90
C LEU A 787 33.84 -4.60 12.53
N GLN A 788 32.90 -4.23 11.65
CA GLN A 788 33.16 -3.74 10.29
C GLN A 788 33.53 -2.25 10.23
N VAL A 789 32.94 -1.39 11.07
CA VAL A 789 33.20 0.06 11.07
C VAL A 789 34.55 0.40 11.73
N SER A 790 34.95 -0.32 12.79
CA SER A 790 36.17 0.00 13.55
C SER A 790 37.47 -0.39 12.82
N SER A 791 38.04 0.60 12.12
CA SER A 791 39.20 0.49 11.22
C SER A 791 40.53 1.03 11.80
N PRO A 792 40.89 0.81 13.09
CA PRO A 792 42.23 0.25 13.33
C PRO A 792 42.36 -0.51 14.67
N LEU A 793 42.22 -1.84 14.67
CA LEU A 793 42.83 -2.73 15.69
C LEU A 793 43.09 -4.11 15.06
N ASN A 794 44.39 -4.34 14.83
CA ASN A 794 45.11 -5.41 14.13
C ASN A 794 44.54 -6.85 14.10
N LEU A 795 44.78 -7.52 12.96
CA LEU A 795 44.97 -8.95 12.62
C LEU A 795 44.17 -10.08 13.32
N GLN A 796 43.77 -9.97 14.59
CA GLN A 796 42.95 -10.98 15.26
C GLN A 796 41.47 -10.96 14.83
N LYS A 797 41.02 -9.84 14.23
CA LYS A 797 39.64 -9.70 13.72
C LYS A 797 39.31 -10.63 12.55
N GLU A 798 40.24 -10.94 11.64
CA GLU A 798 39.92 -11.77 10.47
C GLU A 798 39.61 -13.22 10.83
N ALA A 799 40.28 -13.76 11.85
CA ALA A 799 40.02 -15.10 12.34
C ALA A 799 38.65 -15.16 13.02
N VAL A 800 38.34 -14.18 13.88
CA VAL A 800 37.03 -14.06 14.55
C VAL A 800 35.91 -13.78 13.56
N LEU A 801 36.10 -12.92 12.55
CA LEU A 801 35.12 -12.68 11.47
C LEU A 801 34.90 -13.94 10.62
N ARG A 802 35.94 -14.73 10.35
CA ARG A 802 35.80 -16.01 9.67
C ARG A 802 35.04 -17.03 10.52
N GLU A 803 35.32 -17.08 11.82
CA GLU A 803 34.62 -17.95 12.76
C GLU A 803 33.16 -17.55 12.91
N ILE A 804 32.86 -16.26 13.03
CA ILE A 804 31.47 -15.74 13.05
C ILE A 804 30.77 -16.03 11.74
N LYS A 805 31.40 -15.82 10.57
CA LYS A 805 30.79 -16.18 9.28
C LYS A 805 30.53 -17.67 9.16
N ALA A 806 31.49 -18.51 9.56
CA ALA A 806 31.29 -19.96 9.61
C ALA A 806 30.17 -20.35 10.60
N LEU A 807 30.03 -19.63 11.71
CA LEU A 807 28.92 -19.80 12.64
C LEU A 807 27.60 -19.37 12.00
N GLN A 808 27.54 -18.24 11.29
CA GLN A 808 26.34 -17.81 10.54
C GLN A 808 25.91 -18.86 9.53
N ASP A 809 26.86 -19.45 8.81
CA ASP A 809 26.59 -20.54 7.85
C ASP A 809 26.14 -21.83 8.55
N HIS A 810 26.58 -22.08 9.79
CA HIS A 810 26.31 -23.32 10.54
C HIS A 810 25.05 -23.31 11.39
N VAL A 811 24.77 -22.22 12.11
CA VAL A 811 23.61 -22.07 13.01
C VAL A 811 22.54 -21.10 12.48
N GLY A 812 22.74 -20.48 11.31
CA GLY A 812 21.72 -19.62 10.69
C GLY A 812 21.48 -18.30 11.43
N PHE A 813 22.34 -17.89 12.36
CA PHE A 813 22.14 -16.64 13.11
C PHE A 813 22.19 -15.41 12.18
N GLY A 814 21.04 -14.73 12.05
CA GLY A 814 20.84 -13.63 11.09
C GLY A 814 20.58 -14.07 9.64
N ASN A 815 20.34 -15.37 9.41
CA ASN A 815 19.76 -15.87 8.18
C ASN A 815 18.23 -15.96 8.38
N PRO A 816 17.42 -15.13 7.72
CA PRO A 816 15.99 -15.11 7.95
C PRO A 816 15.28 -16.41 7.47
N CYS A 817 15.98 -17.32 6.78
CA CYS A 817 15.47 -18.61 6.34
C CYS A 817 15.60 -19.75 7.37
N PHE A 818 16.21 -19.52 8.54
CA PHE A 818 16.44 -20.53 9.58
C PHE A 818 15.57 -20.33 10.83
#